data_AF-Q1IR16-F1
#
_entry.id   AF-Q1IR16-F1
#
_cell.length_a   1.000
_cell.length_b   1.000
_cell.length_c   1.000
_cell.angle_alpha   90.00
_cell.angle_beta   90.00
_cell.angle_gamma   90.00
#
_symmetry.space_group_name_H-M   'P 1'
#
loop_
_entity.id
_entity.type
_entity.pdbx_description
1 polymer ?
#
loop_
_entity_poly.entity_id
_entity_poly.type
_entity_poly.pdbx_seq_one_letter_code
_entity_poly.pdbx_strand_id
1 'polypeptide(L)'
;MRKLGFALLAFLVVSAIYLYAWPAPNLVYPAVVLAHAGFGVLVTLLGLRYIPKLRTSGLLAGSAGALMGVGAVIGIVLIFIGTSRPQRYALWAHIAFCVVAVVLLATWLVRQRRANSGVSSGTPWGAFAGIVALVAVVSVAAWYARGFWSKQYAIKNPNAAPLTMDDEGDGSTGMFFPSSAQVAGKRKIPAKFFMESDACARCHQDIYNQWQKSAHHFSSFNNQWYRKSIEYMQDVRGTKPSKWCGGCHDPAVLYSGLMDTPIKQIIHRPESQAGLGCMMCHSIVKVKSTMGQADFMLEYPELHELAATKNPVMRALHDFTIKLNPEPHRRVFLKPFMKEQTAEFCSSCHKVHLDAPVNNYRWIRGFNEYDNWQASGVSGFGARSFYYPPKSQQCADCHMPAAKSNDFGNIDGFVHSHQFPGANTALPTANEDPAQLKLIENFLKTAVTVDIFAISHAATPVGGTAQAENSTSFAVGEEAEVKTTGENTTESVPVTAPLDETNPVLRRGESVRMDVVVRTRKVGHFFPGGTVDAFDTWLELKAVDDKGQPVFWSGKVEDDGKGPVEKGAHFYRSLQIDEHGNEINKRNAWSTRSTVYVRLIPPGAADTVHFRVNVPENVGDKIKFTARLCYRKFSWYNTHFAYAGQSKDRVAEPLTKASYDDRGFTFDGDLADVSGKMKSVPDLPIEVLAEKTVELRVVPKNTPLETPKTVTKKDEWQRWNDYGIGLLLQGDLKGAAAAFVKVTEADPNNPDGWVNLGRVAVQEGDMERAREVLTKALKINANLARARFFYARVLRSDGNYDGAAQELQAVLAQYPKDRVVRNDLGRIYFLQRKYDQAIAELQQVMEVDPEDLQANYNLMLCYRGLGKTEVAADYEKRYLRFKADEASQAISGEYRRKHPEDNNERQQIHEHVSVPLGPTSKSVTPVKTAKTTQTHGASAGK
;
A
#
# COMPACT_ATOMS: atom_id res chain seq x y z
N MET A 1 -50.47 -6.69 -40.71
CA MET A 1 -49.14 -6.03 -40.79
C MET A 1 -49.02 -4.72 -40.00
N ARG A 2 -49.72 -3.61 -40.34
CA ARG A 2 -49.55 -2.30 -39.65
C ARG A 2 -49.54 -2.35 -38.11
N LYS A 3 -50.53 -3.01 -37.46
CA LYS A 3 -50.60 -3.13 -35.99
C LYS A 3 -49.37 -3.83 -35.37
N LEU A 4 -48.84 -4.87 -36.02
CA LEU A 4 -47.69 -5.64 -35.54
C LEU A 4 -46.40 -4.79 -35.52
N GLY A 5 -46.14 -4.01 -36.57
CA GLY A 5 -44.98 -3.12 -36.61
C GLY A 5 -44.99 -2.06 -35.52
N PHE A 6 -46.16 -1.52 -35.18
CA PHE A 6 -46.31 -0.59 -34.05
C PHE A 6 -46.09 -1.28 -32.69
N ALA A 7 -46.60 -2.50 -32.49
CA ALA A 7 -46.37 -3.25 -31.27
C ALA A 7 -44.88 -3.60 -31.05
N LEU A 8 -44.18 -4.02 -32.12
CA LEU A 8 -42.74 -4.29 -32.06
C LEU A 8 -41.92 -3.02 -31.77
N LEU A 9 -42.24 -1.89 -32.43
CA LEU A 9 -41.54 -0.62 -32.16
C LEU A 9 -41.79 -0.13 -30.72
N ALA A 10 -43.02 -0.26 -30.21
CA ALA A 10 -43.34 0.07 -28.82
C ALA A 10 -42.58 -0.83 -27.84
N PHE A 11 -42.49 -2.15 -28.11
CA PHE A 11 -41.67 -3.06 -27.32
C PHE A 11 -40.20 -2.62 -27.30
N LEU A 12 -39.61 -2.25 -28.46
CA LEU A 12 -38.22 -1.81 -28.53
C LEU A 12 -37.96 -0.55 -27.70
N VAL A 13 -38.89 0.41 -27.68
CA VAL A 13 -38.79 1.60 -26.82
C VAL A 13 -38.87 1.24 -25.34
N VAL A 14 -39.86 0.42 -24.93
CA VAL A 14 -40.03 0.02 -23.51
C VAL A 14 -38.86 -0.82 -23.02
N SER A 15 -38.39 -1.78 -23.83
CA SER A 15 -37.22 -2.61 -23.49
C SER A 15 -35.93 -1.79 -23.46
N ALA A 16 -35.72 -0.82 -24.35
CA ALA A 16 -34.56 0.09 -24.26
C ALA A 16 -34.55 0.89 -22.94
N ILE A 17 -35.70 1.41 -22.51
CA ILE A 17 -35.84 2.12 -21.23
C ILE A 17 -35.52 1.16 -20.06
N TYR A 18 -36.10 -0.04 -20.07
CA TYR A 18 -35.85 -1.06 -19.04
C TYR A 18 -34.36 -1.44 -18.93
N LEU A 19 -33.72 -1.76 -20.06
CA LEU A 19 -32.32 -2.15 -20.14
C LEU A 19 -31.36 -1.01 -19.73
N TYR A 20 -31.76 0.26 -19.89
CA TYR A 20 -30.95 1.40 -19.46
C TYR A 20 -31.07 1.70 -17.95
N ALA A 21 -32.28 1.55 -17.41
CA ALA A 21 -32.61 1.99 -16.05
C ALA A 21 -32.42 0.89 -14.99
N TRP A 22 -32.76 -0.38 -15.30
CA TRP A 22 -32.74 -1.49 -14.35
C TRP A 22 -31.86 -2.69 -14.80
N PRO A 23 -30.53 -2.50 -14.97
CA PRO A 23 -29.61 -3.63 -15.13
C PRO A 23 -29.59 -4.50 -13.88
N ALA A 24 -30.02 -5.76 -14.04
CA ALA A 24 -30.21 -6.72 -12.95
C ALA A 24 -29.56 -8.08 -13.27
N PRO A 25 -28.94 -8.77 -12.30
CA PRO A 25 -28.23 -10.03 -12.51
C PRO A 25 -29.14 -11.27 -12.45
N ASN A 26 -30.34 -11.20 -13.03
CA ASN A 26 -31.32 -12.28 -13.03
C ASN A 26 -31.64 -12.78 -14.46
N LEU A 27 -32.37 -13.90 -14.60
CA LEU A 27 -32.69 -14.49 -15.91
C LEU A 27 -33.63 -13.65 -16.80
N VAL A 28 -34.42 -12.75 -16.22
CA VAL A 28 -35.37 -11.90 -16.98
C VAL A 28 -34.59 -10.89 -17.82
N TYR A 29 -33.52 -10.32 -17.28
CA TYR A 29 -32.75 -9.29 -17.95
C TYR A 29 -32.10 -9.73 -19.28
N PRO A 30 -31.30 -10.83 -19.37
CA PRO A 30 -30.72 -11.28 -20.64
C PRO A 30 -31.81 -11.77 -21.62
N ALA A 31 -32.95 -12.27 -21.15
CA ALA A 31 -34.09 -12.57 -22.02
C ALA A 31 -34.63 -11.30 -22.70
N VAL A 32 -34.74 -10.18 -21.97
CA VAL A 32 -35.11 -8.88 -22.56
C VAL A 32 -34.03 -8.33 -23.50
N VAL A 33 -32.74 -8.52 -23.19
CA VAL A 33 -31.62 -8.17 -24.12
C VAL A 33 -31.75 -8.93 -25.45
N LEU A 34 -31.95 -10.24 -25.40
CA LEU A 34 -32.12 -11.09 -26.58
C LEU A 34 -33.39 -10.73 -27.36
N ALA A 35 -34.50 -10.48 -26.67
CA ALA A 35 -35.76 -10.05 -27.30
C ALA A 35 -35.62 -8.67 -27.97
N HIS A 36 -34.91 -7.73 -27.35
CA HIS A 36 -34.64 -6.41 -27.93
C HIS A 36 -33.81 -6.53 -29.21
N ALA A 37 -32.69 -7.28 -29.17
CA ALA A 37 -31.86 -7.51 -30.35
C ALA A 37 -32.63 -8.23 -31.47
N GLY A 38 -33.32 -9.34 -31.15
CA GLY A 38 -34.07 -10.15 -32.12
C GLY A 38 -35.24 -9.40 -32.76
N PHE A 39 -36.04 -8.68 -31.97
CA PHE A 39 -37.11 -7.84 -32.53
C PHE A 39 -36.58 -6.59 -33.25
N GLY A 40 -35.40 -6.08 -32.88
CA GLY A 40 -34.69 -5.04 -33.63
C GLY A 40 -34.34 -5.48 -35.06
N VAL A 41 -33.77 -6.68 -35.19
CA VAL A 41 -33.52 -7.31 -36.50
C VAL A 41 -34.82 -7.53 -37.27
N LEU A 42 -35.87 -8.06 -36.63
CA LEU A 42 -37.18 -8.27 -37.28
C LEU A 42 -37.81 -6.96 -37.77
N VAL A 43 -37.79 -5.90 -36.95
CA VAL A 43 -38.28 -4.57 -37.34
C VAL A 43 -37.46 -3.99 -38.49
N THR A 44 -36.15 -4.23 -38.52
CA THR A 44 -35.28 -3.82 -39.62
C THR A 44 -35.67 -4.52 -40.93
N LEU A 45 -35.76 -5.85 -40.92
CA LEU A 45 -36.14 -6.66 -42.08
C LEU A 45 -37.55 -6.32 -42.61
N LEU A 46 -38.51 -6.09 -41.72
CA LEU A 46 -39.84 -5.62 -42.09
C LEU A 46 -39.80 -4.18 -42.63
N GLY A 47 -38.98 -3.32 -42.02
CA GLY A 47 -38.81 -1.90 -42.35
C GLY A 47 -38.27 -1.65 -43.75
N LEU A 48 -37.34 -2.51 -44.24
CA LEU A 48 -36.80 -2.45 -45.61
C LEU A 48 -37.92 -2.34 -46.67
N ARG A 49 -39.02 -3.08 -46.49
CA ARG A 49 -40.18 -3.08 -47.41
C ARG A 49 -40.97 -1.76 -47.41
N TYR A 50 -40.80 -0.91 -46.39
CA TYR A 50 -41.49 0.38 -46.26
C TYR A 50 -40.62 1.58 -46.62
N ILE A 51 -39.30 1.41 -46.83
CA ILE A 51 -38.37 2.50 -47.19
C ILE A 51 -38.85 3.32 -48.41
N PRO A 52 -39.26 2.72 -49.55
CA PRO A 52 -39.73 3.48 -50.71
C PRO A 52 -40.96 4.36 -50.40
N LYS A 53 -41.84 3.86 -49.53
CA LYS A 53 -43.08 4.52 -49.13
C LYS A 53 -42.86 5.62 -48.09
N LEU A 54 -41.90 5.45 -47.19
CA LEU A 54 -41.51 6.49 -46.23
C LEU A 54 -40.81 7.65 -46.94
N ARG A 55 -39.95 7.36 -47.92
CA ARG A 55 -39.25 8.38 -48.74
C ARG A 55 -40.20 9.30 -49.50
N THR A 56 -41.36 8.79 -49.94
CA THR A 56 -42.41 9.57 -50.63
C THR A 56 -43.46 10.19 -49.69
N SER A 57 -43.41 9.92 -48.38
CA SER A 57 -44.40 10.39 -47.40
C SER A 57 -44.07 11.76 -46.75
N GLY A 58 -43.18 12.54 -47.38
CA GLY A 58 -42.74 13.86 -46.91
C GLY A 58 -41.50 13.83 -46.01
N LEU A 59 -40.86 15.00 -45.84
CA LEU A 59 -39.52 15.14 -45.23
C LEU A 59 -39.39 14.46 -43.86
N LEU A 60 -40.34 14.68 -42.93
CA LEU A 60 -40.29 14.08 -41.58
C LEU A 60 -40.31 12.54 -41.61
N ALA A 61 -41.10 11.92 -42.49
CA ALA A 61 -41.18 10.47 -42.63
C ALA A 61 -39.94 9.90 -43.33
N GLY A 62 -39.43 10.59 -44.35
CA GLY A 62 -38.19 10.24 -45.03
C GLY A 62 -36.98 10.27 -44.09
N SER A 63 -36.81 11.37 -43.34
CA SER A 63 -35.76 11.51 -42.33
C SER A 63 -35.89 10.49 -41.21
N ALA A 64 -37.10 10.24 -40.70
CA ALA A 64 -37.32 9.21 -39.69
C ALA A 64 -36.91 7.81 -40.20
N GLY A 65 -37.28 7.46 -41.43
CA GLY A 65 -36.90 6.19 -42.06
C GLY A 65 -35.39 6.07 -42.27
N ALA A 66 -34.72 7.14 -42.71
CA ALA A 66 -33.27 7.17 -42.92
C ALA A 66 -32.50 7.02 -41.60
N LEU A 67 -32.85 7.80 -40.57
CA LEU A 67 -32.21 7.72 -39.25
C LEU A 67 -32.47 6.37 -38.57
N MET A 68 -33.67 5.80 -38.71
CA MET A 68 -33.95 4.44 -38.24
C MET A 68 -33.08 3.41 -38.98
N GLY A 69 -32.86 3.57 -40.29
CA GLY A 69 -31.96 2.71 -41.08
C GLY A 69 -30.51 2.79 -40.61
N VAL A 70 -29.97 3.99 -40.38
CA VAL A 70 -28.62 4.18 -39.81
C VAL A 70 -28.51 3.56 -38.42
N GLY A 71 -29.48 3.83 -37.54
CA GLY A 71 -29.55 3.22 -36.22
C GLY A 71 -29.59 1.69 -36.28
N ALA A 72 -30.38 1.11 -37.19
CA ALA A 72 -30.47 -0.34 -37.40
C ALA A 72 -29.15 -0.95 -37.91
N VAL A 73 -28.44 -0.31 -38.85
CA VAL A 73 -27.13 -0.78 -39.33
C VAL A 73 -26.12 -0.79 -38.19
N ILE A 74 -26.04 0.28 -37.40
CA ILE A 74 -25.15 0.34 -36.22
C ILE A 74 -25.56 -0.73 -35.20
N GLY A 75 -26.86 -0.93 -34.97
CA GLY A 75 -27.38 -1.97 -34.07
C GLY A 75 -26.99 -3.39 -34.51
N ILE A 76 -27.07 -3.69 -35.81
CA ILE A 76 -26.64 -4.98 -36.37
C ILE A 76 -25.13 -5.16 -36.18
N VAL A 77 -24.31 -4.12 -36.43
CA VAL A 77 -22.86 -4.17 -36.18
C VAL A 77 -22.56 -4.45 -34.70
N LEU A 78 -23.25 -3.74 -33.78
CA LEU A 78 -23.13 -3.93 -32.33
C LEU A 78 -23.55 -5.33 -31.85
N ILE A 79 -24.44 -6.03 -32.56
CA ILE A 79 -24.77 -7.43 -32.25
C ILE A 79 -23.55 -8.35 -32.45
N PHE A 80 -22.70 -8.07 -33.44
CA PHE A 80 -21.50 -8.87 -33.70
C PHE A 80 -20.28 -8.45 -32.86
N ILE A 81 -20.03 -7.15 -32.70
CA ILE A 81 -18.84 -6.65 -31.99
C ILE A 81 -19.07 -6.42 -30.49
N GLY A 82 -20.33 -6.47 -30.04
CA GLY A 82 -20.75 -6.16 -28.68
C GLY A 82 -20.83 -4.66 -28.38
N THR A 83 -21.34 -4.33 -27.19
CA THR A 83 -21.53 -2.98 -26.64
C THR A 83 -20.50 -2.67 -25.54
N SER A 84 -19.29 -3.23 -25.68
CA SER A 84 -18.17 -3.04 -24.76
C SER A 84 -17.74 -1.56 -24.66
N ARG A 85 -16.94 -1.23 -23.63
CA ARG A 85 -16.58 0.18 -23.35
C ARG A 85 -15.90 0.91 -24.53
N PRO A 86 -15.03 0.29 -25.34
CA PRO A 86 -14.53 0.90 -26.58
C PRO A 86 -15.63 1.26 -27.58
N GLN A 87 -16.70 0.45 -27.66
CA GLN A 87 -17.84 0.64 -28.58
C GLN A 87 -18.91 1.59 -28.04
N ARG A 88 -18.66 2.28 -26.90
CA ARG A 88 -19.60 3.22 -26.26
C ARG A 88 -20.19 4.24 -27.23
N TYR A 89 -19.38 4.80 -28.14
CA TYR A 89 -19.85 5.83 -29.07
C TYR A 89 -20.77 5.27 -30.16
N ALA A 90 -20.52 4.04 -30.63
CA ALA A 90 -21.42 3.35 -31.55
C ALA A 90 -22.76 3.00 -30.87
N LEU A 91 -22.73 2.55 -29.61
CA LEU A 91 -23.96 2.35 -28.81
C LEU A 91 -24.76 3.66 -28.64
N TRP A 92 -24.10 4.76 -28.26
CA TRP A 92 -24.77 6.05 -28.14
C TRP A 92 -25.31 6.58 -29.47
N ALA A 93 -24.59 6.37 -30.58
CA ALA A 93 -25.08 6.71 -31.91
C ALA A 93 -26.33 5.90 -32.29
N HIS A 94 -26.33 4.57 -32.07
CA HIS A 94 -27.50 3.72 -32.27
C HIS A 94 -28.71 4.24 -31.47
N ILE A 95 -28.54 4.49 -30.17
CA ILE A 95 -29.60 5.02 -29.29
C ILE A 95 -30.09 6.38 -29.81
N ALA A 96 -29.19 7.32 -30.11
CA ALA A 96 -29.56 8.66 -30.56
C ALA A 96 -30.33 8.64 -31.89
N PHE A 97 -29.84 7.89 -32.88
CA PHE A 97 -30.52 7.76 -34.18
C PHE A 97 -31.91 7.12 -34.05
N CYS A 98 -32.04 6.06 -33.26
CA CYS A 98 -33.33 5.41 -33.02
C CYS A 98 -34.31 6.32 -32.24
N VAL A 99 -33.85 7.03 -31.20
CA VAL A 99 -34.69 7.98 -30.43
C VAL A 99 -35.19 9.11 -31.33
N VAL A 100 -34.30 9.77 -32.10
CA VAL A 100 -34.70 10.86 -33.01
C VAL A 100 -35.64 10.33 -34.10
N ALA A 101 -35.39 9.15 -34.66
CA ALA A 101 -36.28 8.53 -35.63
C ALA A 101 -37.69 8.25 -35.07
N VAL A 102 -37.79 7.74 -33.83
CA VAL A 102 -39.08 7.53 -33.16
C VAL A 102 -39.81 8.85 -32.91
N VAL A 103 -39.11 9.90 -32.46
CA VAL A 103 -39.68 11.24 -32.24
C VAL A 103 -40.24 11.82 -33.55
N LEU A 104 -39.47 11.75 -34.64
CA LEU A 104 -39.90 12.24 -35.96
C LEU A 104 -41.07 11.43 -36.52
N LEU A 105 -41.06 10.10 -36.39
CA LEU A 105 -42.13 9.23 -36.83
C LEU A 105 -43.42 9.47 -36.03
N ALA A 106 -43.34 9.61 -34.71
CA ALA A 106 -44.47 9.96 -33.86
C ALA A 106 -45.05 11.34 -34.22
N THR A 107 -44.18 12.34 -34.45
CA THR A 107 -44.58 13.68 -34.89
C THR A 107 -45.30 13.66 -36.24
N TRP A 108 -44.80 12.89 -37.20
CA TRP A 108 -45.45 12.69 -38.50
C TRP A 108 -46.81 11.99 -38.37
N LEU A 109 -46.91 10.94 -37.55
CA LEU A 109 -48.18 10.23 -37.31
C LEU A 109 -49.24 11.10 -36.63
N VAL A 110 -48.83 11.95 -35.67
CA VAL A 110 -49.72 12.94 -35.04
C VAL A 110 -50.21 13.97 -36.07
N ARG A 111 -49.31 14.49 -36.92
CA ARG A 111 -49.70 15.40 -38.02
C ARG A 111 -50.68 14.72 -38.99
N GLN A 112 -50.43 13.47 -39.39
CA GLN A 112 -51.29 12.72 -40.31
C GLN A 112 -52.66 12.39 -39.69
N ARG A 113 -52.72 12.03 -38.40
CA ARG A 113 -54.00 11.82 -37.70
C ARG A 113 -54.81 13.11 -37.58
N ARG A 114 -54.16 14.24 -37.26
CA ARG A 114 -54.83 15.55 -37.19
C ARG A 114 -55.37 16.00 -38.55
N ALA A 115 -54.59 15.83 -39.62
CA ALA A 115 -55.04 16.12 -40.99
C ALA A 115 -56.28 15.28 -41.36
N ASN A 116 -56.34 14.02 -40.92
CA ASN A 116 -57.48 13.13 -41.18
C ASN A 116 -58.67 13.33 -40.22
N SER A 117 -58.57 14.14 -39.16
CA SER A 117 -59.63 14.32 -38.16
C SER A 117 -60.28 15.71 -38.18
N GLY A 118 -59.88 16.60 -39.09
CA GLY A 118 -60.54 17.90 -39.33
C GLY A 118 -60.40 18.98 -38.24
N VAL A 119 -59.85 18.65 -37.06
CA VAL A 119 -59.71 19.59 -35.93
C VAL A 119 -58.51 20.52 -36.11
N SER A 120 -58.76 21.82 -36.29
CA SER A 120 -57.72 22.86 -36.30
C SER A 120 -57.71 23.69 -34.99
N SER A 121 -56.72 23.40 -34.13
CA SER A 121 -56.09 24.35 -33.19
C SER A 121 -55.07 23.61 -32.31
N GLY A 122 -54.03 24.31 -31.86
CA GLY A 122 -52.94 23.76 -31.04
C GLY A 122 -51.76 23.21 -31.84
N THR A 123 -50.63 23.91 -31.77
CA THR A 123 -49.36 23.58 -32.45
C THR A 123 -48.80 22.19 -32.08
N PRO A 124 -47.98 21.56 -32.95
CA PRO A 124 -47.42 20.21 -32.71
C PRO A 124 -46.42 20.14 -31.54
N TRP A 125 -46.12 21.28 -30.90
CA TRP A 125 -45.21 21.38 -29.76
C TRP A 125 -45.66 20.57 -28.54
N GLY A 126 -46.96 20.37 -28.30
CA GLY A 126 -47.44 19.62 -27.13
C GLY A 126 -47.01 18.15 -27.09
N ALA A 127 -47.01 17.47 -28.25
CA ALA A 127 -46.57 16.08 -28.34
C ALA A 127 -45.03 15.96 -28.24
N PHE A 128 -44.31 16.91 -28.82
CA PHE A 128 -42.86 16.99 -28.70
C PHE A 128 -42.43 17.30 -27.25
N ALA A 129 -43.07 18.28 -26.61
CA ALA A 129 -42.86 18.63 -25.21
C ALA A 129 -43.19 17.45 -24.27
N GLY A 130 -44.25 16.68 -24.54
CA GLY A 130 -44.56 15.46 -23.79
C GLY A 130 -43.47 14.39 -23.89
N ILE A 131 -42.86 14.20 -25.08
CA ILE A 131 -41.75 13.25 -25.25
C ILE A 131 -40.46 13.78 -24.61
N VAL A 132 -40.15 15.07 -24.76
CA VAL A 132 -39.00 15.71 -24.10
C VAL A 132 -39.14 15.64 -22.58
N ALA A 133 -40.34 15.89 -22.03
CA ALA A 133 -40.63 15.74 -20.62
C ALA A 133 -40.48 14.28 -20.16
N LEU A 134 -40.97 13.30 -20.93
CA LEU A 134 -40.79 11.88 -20.62
C LEU A 134 -39.31 11.47 -20.62
N VAL A 135 -38.53 11.89 -21.62
CA VAL A 135 -37.09 11.64 -21.68
C VAL A 135 -36.38 12.31 -20.50
N ALA A 136 -36.71 13.56 -20.16
CA ALA A 136 -36.16 14.26 -19.00
C ALA A 136 -36.49 13.54 -17.68
N VAL A 137 -37.74 13.13 -17.47
CA VAL A 137 -38.18 12.37 -16.28
C VAL A 137 -37.44 11.04 -16.17
N VAL A 138 -37.33 10.28 -17.27
CA VAL A 138 -36.57 9.01 -17.29
C VAL A 138 -35.09 9.25 -17.03
N SER A 139 -34.49 10.31 -17.59
CA SER A 139 -33.09 10.68 -17.34
C SER A 139 -32.84 11.08 -15.88
N VAL A 140 -33.73 11.88 -15.28
CA VAL A 140 -33.64 12.29 -13.86
C VAL A 140 -33.85 11.09 -12.95
N ALA A 141 -34.83 10.23 -13.22
CA ALA A 141 -35.06 9.00 -12.46
C ALA A 141 -33.86 8.04 -12.54
N ALA A 142 -33.27 7.86 -13.73
CA ALA A 142 -32.08 7.03 -13.92
C ALA A 142 -30.83 7.64 -13.23
N TRP A 143 -30.69 8.96 -13.24
CA TRP A 143 -29.63 9.66 -12.49
C TRP A 143 -29.79 9.48 -10.98
N TYR A 144 -31.00 9.69 -10.45
CA TYR A 144 -31.31 9.50 -9.03
C TYR A 144 -31.08 8.04 -8.58
N ALA A 145 -31.56 7.07 -9.36
CA ALA A 145 -31.35 5.64 -9.10
C ALA A 145 -29.86 5.25 -9.09
N ARG A 146 -29.04 5.84 -9.98
CA ARG A 146 -27.58 5.63 -9.99
C ARG A 146 -26.89 6.28 -8.78
N GLY A 147 -27.32 7.48 -8.39
CA GLY A 147 -26.82 8.17 -7.20
C GLY A 147 -27.12 7.39 -5.91
N PHE A 148 -28.34 6.86 -5.78
CA PHE A 148 -28.72 5.97 -4.69
C PHE A 148 -27.91 4.67 -4.70
N TRP A 149 -27.75 4.05 -5.88
CA TRP A 149 -26.96 2.83 -6.05
C TRP A 149 -25.49 3.00 -5.65
N SER A 150 -24.87 4.17 -5.84
CA SER A 150 -23.50 4.39 -5.34
C SER A 150 -23.46 4.53 -3.81
N LYS A 151 -24.35 5.35 -3.24
CA LYS A 151 -24.37 5.67 -1.80
C LYS A 151 -24.49 4.46 -0.87
N GLN A 152 -25.17 3.39 -1.29
CA GLN A 152 -25.30 2.16 -0.49
C GLN A 152 -23.97 1.38 -0.32
N TYR A 153 -22.99 1.61 -1.20
CA TYR A 153 -21.68 0.96 -1.18
C TYR A 153 -20.58 1.84 -0.57
N ALA A 154 -20.93 2.98 0.03
CA ALA A 154 -19.96 3.81 0.72
C ALA A 154 -19.36 3.07 1.93
N ILE A 155 -18.04 2.93 1.97
CA ILE A 155 -17.32 2.36 3.12
C ILE A 155 -17.37 3.39 4.25
N LYS A 156 -17.78 2.94 5.45
CA LYS A 156 -17.91 3.75 6.65
C LYS A 156 -17.46 2.95 7.86
N ASN A 157 -16.56 3.53 8.64
CA ASN A 157 -16.10 2.95 9.89
C ASN A 157 -17.18 2.95 10.98
N PRO A 158 -17.10 2.05 11.98
CA PRO A 158 -17.88 2.15 13.19
C PRO A 158 -17.42 3.35 14.04
N ASN A 159 -18.34 3.93 14.82
CA ASN A 159 -18.05 5.09 15.69
C ASN A 159 -17.05 4.79 16.83
N ALA A 160 -16.76 3.52 17.08
CA ALA A 160 -15.72 3.02 17.97
C ALA A 160 -15.35 1.59 17.55
N ALA A 161 -14.10 1.19 17.73
CA ALA A 161 -13.68 -0.19 17.51
C ALA A 161 -14.40 -1.17 18.49
N PRO A 162 -14.38 -2.49 18.26
CA PRO A 162 -14.81 -3.46 19.27
C PRO A 162 -13.89 -3.47 20.51
N LEU A 163 -14.35 -4.03 21.64
CA LEU A 163 -13.56 -4.07 22.87
C LEU A 163 -12.51 -5.20 22.89
N THR A 164 -12.80 -6.31 22.21
CA THR A 164 -11.86 -7.41 21.95
C THR A 164 -12.06 -7.91 20.53
N MET A 165 -11.16 -8.77 20.06
CA MET A 165 -11.31 -9.47 18.79
C MET A 165 -12.53 -10.44 18.77
N ASP A 166 -13.06 -10.84 19.93
CA ASP A 166 -14.25 -11.69 20.03
C ASP A 166 -15.54 -11.00 19.55
N ASP A 167 -15.52 -9.67 19.42
CA ASP A 167 -16.61 -8.83 18.92
C ASP A 167 -16.38 -8.38 17.45
N GLU A 168 -15.27 -8.79 16.82
CA GLU A 168 -14.94 -8.48 15.42
C GLU A 168 -15.62 -9.47 14.45
N GLY A 169 -15.90 -9.04 13.21
CA GLY A 169 -16.49 -9.89 12.16
C GLY A 169 -17.90 -10.41 12.49
N ASP A 170 -18.03 -11.74 12.58
CA ASP A 170 -19.25 -12.47 13.04
C ASP A 170 -19.15 -12.89 14.53
N GLY A 171 -18.13 -12.40 15.26
CA GLY A 171 -17.85 -12.68 16.66
C GLY A 171 -17.14 -14.02 16.91
N SER A 172 -16.83 -14.33 18.18
CA SER A 172 -16.07 -15.52 18.61
C SER A 172 -16.70 -16.88 18.26
N THR A 173 -18.01 -16.91 18.01
CA THR A 173 -18.76 -18.08 17.50
C THR A 173 -18.92 -18.08 15.96
N GLY A 174 -18.34 -17.09 15.27
CA GLY A 174 -18.37 -16.95 13.82
C GLY A 174 -17.60 -18.07 13.10
N MET A 175 -18.06 -18.42 11.91
CA MET A 175 -17.53 -19.56 11.13
C MET A 175 -16.03 -19.43 10.79
N PHE A 176 -15.58 -18.20 10.58
CA PHE A 176 -14.24 -17.85 10.13
C PHE A 176 -13.37 -17.21 11.22
N PHE A 177 -13.91 -17.08 12.43
CA PHE A 177 -13.20 -16.51 13.58
C PHE A 177 -11.88 -17.26 13.85
N PRO A 178 -10.74 -16.56 14.09
CA PRO A 178 -10.62 -15.13 14.39
C PRO A 178 -10.40 -14.17 13.19
N SER A 179 -10.70 -14.55 11.95
CA SER A 179 -10.83 -13.57 10.86
C SER A 179 -12.15 -12.79 10.97
N SER A 180 -12.15 -11.51 10.58
CA SER A 180 -13.36 -10.69 10.45
C SER A 180 -14.18 -10.98 9.20
N ALA A 181 -13.72 -11.91 8.35
CA ALA A 181 -14.39 -12.39 7.15
C ALA A 181 -15.86 -12.77 7.37
N GLN A 182 -16.74 -12.39 6.43
CA GLN A 182 -18.17 -12.70 6.47
C GLN A 182 -18.74 -13.11 5.11
N VAL A 183 -19.88 -13.80 5.16
CA VAL A 183 -20.63 -14.27 3.98
C VAL A 183 -22.11 -13.91 4.09
N ALA A 184 -22.67 -13.39 2.99
CA ALA A 184 -24.09 -13.12 2.87
C ALA A 184 -24.92 -14.39 3.12
N GLY A 185 -26.01 -14.27 3.89
CA GLY A 185 -26.88 -15.40 4.23
C GLY A 185 -26.28 -16.45 5.19
N LYS A 186 -25.10 -16.21 5.78
CA LYS A 186 -24.43 -17.11 6.77
C LYS A 186 -24.21 -18.55 6.28
N ARG A 187 -23.90 -18.74 5.00
CA ARG A 187 -23.62 -20.06 4.39
C ARG A 187 -22.21 -20.11 3.82
N LYS A 188 -21.55 -21.27 3.96
CA LYS A 188 -20.26 -21.58 3.31
C LYS A 188 -20.35 -21.36 1.81
N ILE A 189 -19.30 -20.80 1.22
CA ILE A 189 -19.17 -20.65 -0.24
C ILE A 189 -18.36 -21.84 -0.78
N PRO A 190 -18.84 -22.57 -1.80
CA PRO A 190 -18.12 -23.71 -2.36
C PRO A 190 -16.74 -23.31 -2.89
N ALA A 191 -15.69 -24.06 -2.58
CA ALA A 191 -14.31 -23.72 -2.97
C ALA A 191 -14.14 -23.47 -4.48
N LYS A 192 -14.87 -24.22 -5.32
CA LYS A 192 -14.96 -24.07 -6.78
C LYS A 192 -15.12 -22.60 -7.21
N PHE A 193 -15.98 -21.85 -6.51
CA PHE A 193 -16.27 -20.44 -6.78
C PHE A 193 -15.02 -19.57 -6.87
N PHE A 194 -14.02 -19.83 -6.02
CA PHE A 194 -12.77 -19.05 -5.95
C PHE A 194 -11.72 -19.54 -6.96
N MET A 195 -11.86 -20.76 -7.47
CA MET A 195 -10.88 -21.39 -8.37
C MET A 195 -11.11 -21.08 -9.86
N GLU A 196 -12.32 -20.70 -10.25
CA GLU A 196 -12.73 -20.53 -11.66
C GLU A 196 -12.33 -19.16 -12.26
N SER A 197 -11.12 -18.69 -11.97
CA SER A 197 -10.57 -17.45 -12.54
C SER A 197 -10.28 -17.58 -14.05
N ASP A 198 -10.12 -18.81 -14.56
CA ASP A 198 -10.01 -19.12 -15.99
C ASP A 198 -11.29 -18.74 -16.76
N ALA A 199 -12.45 -18.77 -16.11
CA ALA A 199 -13.70 -18.32 -16.70
C ALA A 199 -13.67 -16.83 -17.08
N CYS A 200 -12.93 -16.00 -16.33
CA CYS A 200 -12.74 -14.59 -16.61
C CYS A 200 -11.86 -14.35 -17.85
N ALA A 201 -10.85 -15.20 -18.07
CA ALA A 201 -9.86 -15.07 -19.15
C ALA A 201 -10.51 -14.99 -20.55
N ARG A 202 -11.70 -15.58 -20.75
CA ARG A 202 -12.46 -15.54 -22.02
C ARG A 202 -12.78 -14.11 -22.52
N CYS A 203 -12.82 -13.13 -21.62
CA CYS A 203 -12.99 -11.70 -21.95
C CYS A 203 -11.94 -10.78 -21.31
N HIS A 204 -11.13 -11.33 -20.39
CA HIS A 204 -10.13 -10.62 -19.59
C HIS A 204 -8.79 -11.38 -19.58
N GLN A 205 -8.28 -11.69 -20.78
CA GLN A 205 -7.11 -12.54 -20.95
C GLN A 205 -5.82 -11.84 -20.49
N ASP A 206 -5.69 -10.53 -20.75
CA ASP A 206 -4.52 -9.77 -20.32
C ASP A 206 -4.50 -9.61 -18.80
N ILE A 207 -5.64 -9.27 -18.20
CA ILE A 207 -5.81 -9.19 -16.74
C ILE A 207 -5.55 -10.55 -16.08
N TYR A 208 -6.04 -11.65 -16.64
CA TYR A 208 -5.77 -12.99 -16.13
C TYR A 208 -4.28 -13.34 -16.16
N ASN A 209 -3.59 -13.05 -17.28
CA ASN A 209 -2.15 -13.27 -17.43
C ASN A 209 -1.32 -12.40 -16.47
N GLN A 210 -1.78 -11.19 -16.17
CA GLN A 210 -1.20 -10.31 -15.16
C GLN A 210 -1.38 -10.88 -13.74
N TRP A 211 -2.60 -11.29 -13.39
CA TRP A 211 -2.93 -11.86 -12.08
C TRP A 211 -2.14 -13.14 -11.78
N GLN A 212 -2.02 -14.06 -12.74
CA GLN A 212 -1.27 -15.32 -12.62
C GLN A 212 0.19 -15.14 -12.16
N LYS A 213 0.79 -13.97 -12.40
CA LYS A 213 2.17 -13.63 -11.99
C LYS A 213 2.26 -12.88 -10.66
N SER A 214 1.11 -12.51 -10.08
CA SER A 214 1.04 -11.63 -8.92
C SER A 214 1.19 -12.35 -7.58
N ALA A 215 1.57 -11.62 -6.54
CA ALA A 215 1.56 -12.13 -5.17
C ALA A 215 0.15 -12.50 -4.65
N HIS A 216 -0.92 -12.01 -5.30
CA HIS A 216 -2.30 -12.43 -5.01
C HIS A 216 -2.59 -13.84 -5.55
N HIS A 217 -2.08 -14.22 -6.72
CA HIS A 217 -2.16 -15.61 -7.17
C HIS A 217 -1.36 -16.53 -6.23
N PHE A 218 -0.16 -16.10 -5.84
CA PHE A 218 0.71 -16.81 -4.90
C PHE A 218 0.46 -16.46 -3.41
N SER A 219 -0.79 -16.19 -3.03
CA SER A 219 -1.14 -15.84 -1.64
C SER A 219 -1.28 -17.06 -0.72
N SER A 220 -1.66 -18.21 -1.28
CA SER A 220 -2.01 -19.41 -0.54
C SER A 220 -0.83 -20.39 -0.50
N PHE A 221 -1.07 -21.69 -0.35
CA PHE A 221 0.00 -22.67 -0.13
C PHE A 221 0.79 -23.05 -1.40
N ASN A 222 0.54 -22.37 -2.52
CA ASN A 222 1.42 -22.32 -3.69
C ASN A 222 2.67 -21.43 -3.46
N ASN A 223 2.78 -20.80 -2.28
CA ASN A 223 3.93 -20.02 -1.80
C ASN A 223 4.58 -20.70 -0.58
N GLN A 224 5.87 -21.07 -0.68
CA GLN A 224 6.55 -21.85 0.35
C GLN A 224 6.73 -21.10 1.68
N TRP A 225 7.06 -19.81 1.64
CA TRP A 225 7.20 -18.99 2.85
C TRP A 225 5.87 -18.92 3.62
N TYR A 226 4.77 -18.69 2.91
CA TYR A 226 3.44 -18.70 3.53
C TYR A 226 3.06 -20.08 4.06
N ARG A 227 3.20 -21.13 3.23
CA ARG A 227 2.97 -22.53 3.61
C ARG A 227 3.68 -22.90 4.91
N LYS A 228 5.01 -22.74 4.98
CA LYS A 228 5.79 -23.12 6.17
C LYS A 228 5.36 -22.34 7.41
N SER A 229 4.97 -21.07 7.24
CA SER A 229 4.48 -20.23 8.33
C SER A 229 3.17 -20.76 8.92
N ILE A 230 2.23 -21.20 8.08
CA ILE A 230 0.97 -21.80 8.55
C ILE A 230 1.19 -23.21 9.07
N GLU A 231 2.07 -24.02 8.47
CA GLU A 231 2.45 -25.33 9.01
C GLU A 231 3.00 -25.19 10.43
N TYR A 232 3.94 -24.28 10.64
CA TYR A 232 4.52 -23.99 11.95
C TYR A 232 3.50 -23.41 12.94
N MET A 233 2.62 -22.49 12.48
CA MET A 233 1.52 -21.97 13.30
C MET A 233 0.60 -23.09 13.78
N GLN A 234 0.21 -24.00 12.89
CA GLN A 234 -0.68 -25.12 13.24
C GLN A 234 0.00 -26.17 14.11
N ASP A 235 1.31 -26.42 13.92
CA ASP A 235 2.09 -27.32 14.77
C ASP A 235 2.18 -26.83 16.24
N VAL A 236 2.18 -25.52 16.48
CA VAL A 236 2.28 -24.93 17.84
C VAL A 236 0.94 -24.48 18.43
N ARG A 237 -0.02 -24.05 17.59
CA ARG A 237 -1.27 -23.38 18.02
C ARG A 237 -2.55 -24.06 17.53
N GLY A 238 -2.45 -25.12 16.75
CA GLY A 238 -3.59 -25.78 16.12
C GLY A 238 -4.21 -24.97 14.97
N THR A 239 -5.29 -25.49 14.39
CA THR A 239 -5.90 -24.94 13.16
C THR A 239 -6.67 -23.65 13.38
N LYS A 240 -7.40 -23.49 14.50
CA LYS A 240 -8.31 -22.35 14.72
C LYS A 240 -7.62 -20.97 14.56
N PRO A 241 -6.46 -20.67 15.17
CA PRO A 241 -5.78 -19.39 14.98
C PRO A 241 -5.37 -19.10 13.54
N SER A 242 -5.09 -20.12 12.72
CA SER A 242 -4.67 -19.92 11.32
C SER A 242 -5.79 -19.39 10.40
N LYS A 243 -7.06 -19.44 10.82
CA LYS A 243 -8.17 -18.80 10.09
C LYS A 243 -7.99 -17.29 9.96
N TRP A 244 -7.28 -16.66 10.90
CA TRP A 244 -6.82 -15.27 10.84
C TRP A 244 -6.14 -14.94 9.50
N CYS A 245 -5.13 -15.72 9.13
CA CYS A 245 -4.43 -15.59 7.85
C CYS A 245 -5.35 -15.91 6.66
N GLY A 246 -6.16 -16.96 6.80
CA GLY A 246 -7.02 -17.48 5.73
C GLY A 246 -8.03 -16.46 5.19
N GLY A 247 -8.42 -15.45 5.98
CA GLY A 247 -9.32 -14.37 5.54
C GLY A 247 -8.74 -13.54 4.39
N CYS A 248 -7.42 -13.32 4.44
CA CYS A 248 -6.67 -12.53 3.47
C CYS A 248 -5.91 -13.38 2.45
N HIS A 249 -5.65 -14.67 2.73
CA HIS A 249 -4.76 -15.51 1.93
C HIS A 249 -5.44 -16.70 1.21
N ASP A 250 -6.40 -17.37 1.87
CA ASP A 250 -6.84 -18.73 1.51
C ASP A 250 -8.36 -18.85 1.30
N PRO A 251 -8.98 -18.04 0.42
CA PRO A 251 -10.43 -17.96 0.34
C PRO A 251 -11.10 -19.30 0.00
N ALA A 252 -10.51 -20.07 -0.93
CA ALA A 252 -11.02 -21.39 -1.31
C ALA A 252 -11.01 -22.39 -0.14
N VAL A 253 -10.09 -22.24 0.82
CA VAL A 253 -9.92 -23.12 1.99
C VAL A 253 -10.75 -22.62 3.18
N LEU A 254 -10.77 -21.31 3.43
CA LEU A 254 -11.52 -20.71 4.53
C LEU A 254 -13.03 -20.76 4.32
N TYR A 255 -13.55 -20.25 3.19
CA TYR A 255 -14.99 -20.08 2.99
C TYR A 255 -15.73 -21.40 2.72
N SER A 256 -15.02 -22.43 2.30
CA SER A 256 -15.49 -23.83 2.26
C SER A 256 -15.41 -24.52 3.64
N GLY A 257 -14.66 -23.93 4.58
CA GLY A 257 -14.36 -24.47 5.91
C GLY A 257 -13.46 -25.69 5.90
N LEU A 258 -12.56 -25.80 4.91
CA LEU A 258 -11.43 -26.73 4.93
C LEU A 258 -10.31 -26.28 5.88
N MET A 259 -10.26 -24.99 6.25
CA MET A 259 -9.25 -24.42 7.16
C MET A 259 -9.31 -24.96 8.60
N ASP A 260 -10.38 -25.67 8.96
CA ASP A 260 -10.46 -26.43 10.22
C ASP A 260 -9.60 -27.70 10.20
N THR A 261 -9.26 -28.22 9.01
CA THR A 261 -8.38 -29.38 8.78
C THR A 261 -6.91 -28.95 8.81
N PRO A 262 -5.98 -29.72 9.42
CA PRO A 262 -4.55 -29.45 9.36
C PRO A 262 -4.04 -29.36 7.92
N ILE A 263 -3.38 -28.25 7.55
CA ILE A 263 -3.10 -27.96 6.13
C ILE A 263 -2.21 -29.00 5.48
N LYS A 264 -1.30 -29.64 6.24
CA LYS A 264 -0.44 -30.75 5.79
C LYS A 264 -1.23 -31.94 5.20
N GLN A 265 -2.52 -32.11 5.57
CA GLN A 265 -3.40 -33.15 5.03
C GLN A 265 -4.11 -32.75 3.73
N ILE A 266 -4.20 -31.45 3.45
CA ILE A 266 -4.95 -30.89 2.31
C ILE A 266 -4.06 -30.08 1.36
N ILE A 267 -2.75 -30.08 1.57
CA ILE A 267 -1.80 -29.15 0.95
C ILE A 267 -1.77 -29.23 -0.59
N HIS A 268 -1.85 -30.42 -1.17
CA HIS A 268 -1.86 -30.65 -2.61
C HIS A 268 -3.25 -30.54 -3.27
N ARG A 269 -4.29 -30.22 -2.51
CA ARG A 269 -5.64 -30.04 -3.07
C ARG A 269 -5.68 -28.77 -3.95
N PRO A 270 -6.42 -28.75 -5.07
CA PRO A 270 -6.58 -27.53 -5.89
C PRO A 270 -7.04 -26.31 -5.08
N GLU A 271 -7.93 -26.53 -4.10
CA GLU A 271 -8.42 -25.49 -3.18
C GLU A 271 -7.28 -24.79 -2.43
N SER A 272 -6.26 -25.55 -2.03
CA SER A 272 -5.07 -25.12 -1.29
C SER A 272 -4.01 -24.42 -2.16
N GLN A 273 -4.20 -24.39 -3.48
CA GLN A 273 -3.25 -23.87 -4.47
C GLN A 273 -3.83 -22.69 -5.27
N ALA A 274 -5.06 -22.26 -4.96
CA ALA A 274 -5.82 -21.30 -5.77
C ALA A 274 -5.42 -19.83 -5.55
N GLY A 275 -4.97 -19.48 -4.35
CA GLY A 275 -4.69 -18.09 -3.95
C GLY A 275 -5.93 -17.18 -3.94
N LEU A 276 -5.69 -15.88 -3.99
CA LEU A 276 -6.71 -14.85 -4.20
C LEU A 276 -7.11 -14.80 -5.68
N GLY A 277 -8.00 -15.70 -6.09
CA GLY A 277 -8.63 -15.69 -7.41
C GLY A 277 -9.47 -14.43 -7.68
N CYS A 278 -9.79 -14.15 -8.96
CA CYS A 278 -10.55 -12.96 -9.37
C CYS A 278 -11.87 -12.81 -8.58
N MET A 279 -12.55 -13.94 -8.35
CA MET A 279 -13.83 -13.99 -7.64
C MET A 279 -13.72 -13.60 -6.16
N MET A 280 -12.54 -13.69 -5.53
CA MET A 280 -12.37 -13.25 -4.16
C MET A 280 -12.57 -11.73 -4.04
N CYS A 281 -11.79 -10.94 -4.77
CA CYS A 281 -11.90 -9.48 -4.72
C CYS A 281 -13.22 -8.99 -5.35
N HIS A 282 -13.63 -9.57 -6.49
CA HIS A 282 -14.80 -9.09 -7.24
C HIS A 282 -16.16 -9.58 -6.72
N SER A 283 -16.21 -10.44 -5.70
CA SER A 283 -17.45 -10.80 -4.98
C SER A 283 -17.63 -10.12 -3.62
N ILE A 284 -16.68 -9.25 -3.22
CA ILE A 284 -16.88 -8.36 -2.07
C ILE A 284 -18.02 -7.39 -2.41
N VAL A 285 -19.08 -7.41 -1.60
CA VAL A 285 -20.25 -6.55 -1.75
C VAL A 285 -20.32 -5.44 -0.72
N LYS A 286 -19.58 -5.56 0.38
CA LYS A 286 -19.42 -4.53 1.40
C LYS A 286 -18.07 -4.69 2.08
N VAL A 287 -17.32 -3.60 2.22
CA VAL A 287 -16.24 -3.47 3.21
C VAL A 287 -16.87 -2.82 4.44
N LYS A 288 -16.62 -3.37 5.63
CA LYS A 288 -17.29 -2.95 6.87
C LYS A 288 -16.52 -1.89 7.65
N SER A 289 -15.19 -1.92 7.61
CA SER A 289 -14.33 -0.92 8.23
C SER A 289 -12.95 -0.89 7.55
N THR A 290 -12.15 0.10 7.94
CA THR A 290 -10.72 0.19 7.64
C THR A 290 -9.86 -0.30 8.82
N MET A 291 -10.38 -1.21 9.66
CA MET A 291 -9.60 -1.84 10.75
C MET A 291 -8.81 -3.07 10.28
N GLY A 292 -9.13 -3.63 9.11
CA GLY A 292 -8.38 -4.76 8.51
C GLY A 292 -9.06 -6.12 8.69
N GLN A 293 -8.26 -7.16 8.95
CA GLN A 293 -8.71 -8.53 9.32
C GLN A 293 -9.63 -9.27 8.35
N ALA A 294 -9.66 -8.87 7.08
CA ALA A 294 -10.68 -9.26 6.12
C ALA A 294 -12.11 -8.86 6.53
N ASP A 295 -12.30 -7.69 7.17
CA ASP A 295 -13.60 -7.14 7.56
C ASP A 295 -14.43 -6.66 6.34
N PHE A 296 -14.86 -7.64 5.55
CA PHE A 296 -15.73 -7.49 4.40
C PHE A 296 -16.74 -8.64 4.33
N MET A 297 -17.79 -8.41 3.55
CA MET A 297 -18.83 -9.39 3.25
C MET A 297 -18.74 -9.83 1.79
N LEU A 298 -18.57 -11.14 1.59
CA LEU A 298 -18.70 -11.80 0.29
C LEU A 298 -20.15 -12.19 0.01
N GLU A 299 -20.54 -12.16 -1.26
CA GLU A 299 -21.81 -12.70 -1.74
C GLU A 299 -21.54 -13.73 -2.85
N TYR A 300 -22.16 -14.90 -2.77
CA TYR A 300 -22.17 -15.87 -3.87
C TYR A 300 -23.23 -15.43 -4.90
N PRO A 301 -22.84 -14.91 -6.08
CA PRO A 301 -23.78 -14.20 -6.95
C PRO A 301 -24.80 -15.13 -7.61
N GLU A 302 -26.01 -14.62 -7.80
CA GLU A 302 -26.98 -15.22 -8.70
C GLU A 302 -26.36 -15.44 -10.09
N LEU A 303 -26.70 -16.56 -10.73
CA LEU A 303 -26.20 -16.99 -12.04
C LEU A 303 -24.70 -17.34 -12.16
N HIS A 304 -23.93 -17.42 -11.07
CA HIS A 304 -22.51 -17.83 -11.15
C HIS A 304 -22.30 -19.16 -11.91
N GLU A 305 -23.12 -20.18 -11.66
CA GLU A 305 -23.05 -21.49 -12.36
C GLU A 305 -23.29 -21.39 -13.87
N LEU A 306 -24.01 -20.37 -14.34
CA LEU A 306 -24.16 -20.09 -15.77
C LEU A 306 -22.88 -19.45 -16.34
N ALA A 307 -22.23 -18.55 -15.60
CA ALA A 307 -21.00 -17.89 -16.02
C ALA A 307 -19.77 -18.83 -16.07
N ALA A 308 -19.71 -19.77 -15.12
CA ALA A 308 -18.71 -20.82 -15.01
C ALA A 308 -18.99 -22.05 -15.90
N THR A 309 -20.09 -22.07 -16.67
CA THR A 309 -20.55 -23.30 -17.34
C THR A 309 -19.50 -23.89 -18.30
N LYS A 310 -19.38 -25.22 -18.24
CA LYS A 310 -18.53 -26.02 -19.15
C LYS A 310 -19.27 -26.47 -20.41
N ASN A 311 -20.59 -26.27 -20.50
CA ASN A 311 -21.35 -26.53 -21.71
C ASN A 311 -21.04 -25.45 -22.78
N PRO A 312 -20.58 -25.81 -23.99
CA PRO A 312 -20.14 -24.83 -24.99
C PRO A 312 -21.27 -23.95 -25.52
N VAL A 313 -22.49 -24.47 -25.63
CA VAL A 313 -23.66 -23.72 -26.13
C VAL A 313 -24.12 -22.70 -25.08
N MET A 314 -24.26 -23.12 -23.82
CA MET A 314 -24.63 -22.23 -22.72
C MET A 314 -23.58 -21.16 -22.49
N ARG A 315 -22.29 -21.51 -22.60
CA ARG A 315 -21.16 -20.57 -22.53
C ARG A 315 -21.20 -19.55 -23.66
N ALA A 316 -21.39 -19.99 -24.91
CA ALA A 316 -21.48 -19.09 -26.05
C ALA A 316 -22.67 -18.12 -25.91
N LEU A 317 -23.83 -18.61 -25.45
CA LEU A 317 -24.99 -17.78 -25.17
C LEU A 317 -24.74 -16.77 -24.03
N HIS A 318 -24.16 -17.21 -22.92
CA HIS A 318 -23.76 -16.37 -21.80
C HIS A 318 -22.82 -15.24 -22.26
N ASP A 319 -21.69 -15.61 -22.89
CA ASP A 319 -20.66 -14.66 -23.31
C ASP A 319 -21.21 -13.69 -24.39
N PHE A 320 -22.10 -14.16 -25.26
CA PHE A 320 -22.83 -13.31 -26.21
C PHE A 320 -23.77 -12.32 -25.50
N THR A 321 -24.59 -12.76 -24.53
CA THR A 321 -25.49 -11.85 -23.80
C THR A 321 -24.74 -10.79 -22.99
N ILE A 322 -23.61 -11.12 -22.37
CA ILE A 322 -22.74 -10.14 -21.72
C ILE A 322 -22.16 -9.15 -22.74
N LYS A 323 -21.69 -9.62 -23.90
CA LYS A 323 -21.18 -8.75 -24.95
C LYS A 323 -22.27 -7.84 -25.53
N LEU A 324 -23.53 -8.30 -25.62
CA LEU A 324 -24.67 -7.47 -26.03
C LEU A 324 -25.02 -6.37 -25.01
N ASN A 325 -24.91 -6.65 -23.71
CA ASN A 325 -25.12 -5.63 -22.66
C ASN A 325 -24.31 -5.96 -21.39
N PRO A 326 -23.11 -5.36 -21.21
CA PRO A 326 -22.21 -5.71 -20.11
C PRO A 326 -22.54 -5.02 -18.76
N GLU A 327 -23.53 -4.13 -18.70
CA GLU A 327 -23.80 -3.32 -17.50
C GLU A 327 -24.20 -4.15 -16.24
N PRO A 328 -25.04 -5.21 -16.30
CA PRO A 328 -25.30 -6.04 -15.14
C PRO A 328 -24.04 -6.76 -14.64
N HIS A 329 -23.27 -7.36 -15.55
CA HIS A 329 -21.99 -8.02 -15.25
C HIS A 329 -21.03 -7.04 -14.55
N ARG A 330 -20.88 -5.83 -15.09
CA ARG A 330 -20.08 -4.76 -14.47
C ARG A 330 -20.56 -4.41 -13.06
N ARG A 331 -21.87 -4.31 -12.80
CA ARG A 331 -22.40 -3.98 -11.45
C ARG A 331 -22.27 -5.11 -10.44
N VAL A 332 -22.24 -6.37 -10.91
CA VAL A 332 -21.92 -7.52 -10.05
C VAL A 332 -20.46 -7.44 -9.61
N PHE A 333 -19.51 -7.29 -10.54
CA PHE A 333 -18.09 -7.46 -10.24
C PHE A 333 -17.32 -6.18 -9.89
N LEU A 334 -17.87 -4.99 -10.14
CA LEU A 334 -17.14 -3.72 -9.99
C LEU A 334 -17.96 -2.69 -9.21
N LYS A 335 -17.91 -2.81 -7.87
CA LYS A 335 -18.59 -1.92 -6.93
C LYS A 335 -17.97 -0.50 -6.94
N PRO A 336 -18.72 0.55 -6.55
CA PRO A 336 -18.21 1.92 -6.50
C PRO A 336 -16.94 2.08 -5.66
N PHE A 337 -16.87 1.45 -4.49
CA PHE A 337 -15.71 1.57 -3.59
C PHE A 337 -14.40 1.08 -4.23
N MET A 338 -14.44 0.14 -5.18
CA MET A 338 -13.25 -0.34 -5.92
C MET A 338 -12.64 0.71 -6.87
N LYS A 339 -13.19 1.93 -6.89
CA LYS A 339 -12.72 3.08 -7.67
C LYS A 339 -12.71 4.37 -6.86
N GLU A 340 -13.76 4.58 -6.07
CA GLU A 340 -13.99 5.82 -5.32
C GLU A 340 -13.34 5.78 -3.93
N GLN A 341 -13.10 4.60 -3.36
CA GLN A 341 -12.55 4.35 -2.02
C GLN A 341 -11.57 3.18 -2.05
N THR A 342 -10.61 3.22 -2.98
CA THR A 342 -9.76 2.06 -3.30
C THR A 342 -8.77 1.74 -2.17
N ALA A 343 -8.31 2.77 -1.45
CA ALA A 343 -7.43 2.59 -0.29
C ALA A 343 -8.18 1.95 0.88
N GLU A 344 -9.41 2.40 1.16
CA GLU A 344 -10.30 1.77 2.15
C GLU A 344 -10.62 0.32 1.76
N PHE A 345 -10.84 0.03 0.47
CA PHE A 345 -11.01 -1.33 -0.03
C PHE A 345 -9.77 -2.20 0.19
N CYS A 346 -8.56 -1.71 -0.14
CA CYS A 346 -7.33 -2.44 0.11
C CYS A 346 -7.06 -2.65 1.62
N SER A 347 -7.45 -1.69 2.47
CA SER A 347 -7.19 -1.72 3.92
C SER A 347 -7.72 -2.97 4.62
N SER A 348 -8.77 -3.60 4.10
CA SER A 348 -9.32 -4.83 4.69
C SER A 348 -8.32 -5.98 4.75
N CYS A 349 -7.34 -6.01 3.84
CA CYS A 349 -6.22 -6.97 3.87
C CYS A 349 -4.86 -6.29 4.15
N HIS A 350 -4.73 -4.99 3.86
CA HIS A 350 -3.52 -4.18 4.01
C HIS A 350 -3.44 -3.37 5.32
N LYS A 351 -4.16 -3.83 6.34
CA LYS A 351 -4.01 -3.42 7.74
C LYS A 351 -4.31 -4.65 8.59
N VAL A 352 -3.44 -4.96 9.54
CA VAL A 352 -3.51 -6.20 10.32
C VAL A 352 -2.99 -5.97 11.73
N HIS A 353 -3.75 -6.42 12.72
CA HIS A 353 -3.40 -6.61 14.12
C HIS A 353 -3.41 -8.09 14.53
N LEU A 354 -2.89 -8.39 15.71
CA LEU A 354 -3.10 -9.66 16.40
C LEU A 354 -3.69 -9.33 17.77
N ASP A 355 -4.53 -10.19 18.31
CA ASP A 355 -5.08 -10.06 19.66
C ASP A 355 -5.13 -11.45 20.33
N ALA A 356 -5.61 -11.54 21.57
CA ALA A 356 -5.58 -12.75 22.40
C ALA A 356 -6.04 -14.05 21.70
N PRO A 357 -7.09 -14.08 20.84
CA PRO A 357 -7.47 -15.28 20.08
C PRO A 357 -6.41 -15.82 19.11
N VAL A 358 -5.45 -14.98 18.70
CA VAL A 358 -4.35 -15.30 17.78
C VAL A 358 -3.02 -15.42 18.52
N ASN A 359 -2.72 -14.54 19.47
CA ASN A 359 -1.39 -14.46 20.11
C ASN A 359 -1.34 -14.88 21.60
N ASN A 360 -2.48 -15.13 22.24
CA ASN A 360 -2.59 -15.41 23.68
C ASN A 360 -1.87 -14.36 24.55
N TYR A 361 -1.94 -13.08 24.17
CA TYR A 361 -1.27 -11.98 24.87
C TYR A 361 -2.17 -10.73 24.96
N ARG A 362 -2.24 -9.94 23.89
CA ARG A 362 -2.93 -8.64 23.84
C ARG A 362 -3.04 -8.14 22.40
N TRP A 363 -3.78 -7.06 22.18
CA TRP A 363 -3.73 -6.34 20.90
C TRP A 363 -2.31 -5.82 20.61
N ILE A 364 -1.80 -6.13 19.42
CA ILE A 364 -0.56 -5.60 18.82
C ILE A 364 -0.80 -5.32 17.34
N ARG A 365 -0.21 -4.24 16.79
CA ARG A 365 -0.24 -4.01 15.33
C ARG A 365 0.76 -4.95 14.66
N GLY A 366 0.32 -5.69 13.64
CA GLY A 366 1.16 -6.54 12.80
C GLY A 366 1.79 -5.76 11.66
N PHE A 367 0.96 -5.04 10.89
CA PHE A 367 1.39 -4.03 9.90
C PHE A 367 0.22 -3.10 9.52
N ASN A 368 0.51 -1.95 8.92
CA ASN A 368 -0.48 -0.90 8.66
C ASN A 368 -0.11 -0.08 7.42
N GLU A 369 -0.63 -0.39 6.24
CA GLU A 369 -0.43 0.50 5.08
C GLU A 369 -1.46 1.63 5.02
N TYR A 370 -2.70 1.38 5.48
CA TYR A 370 -3.80 2.33 5.29
C TYR A 370 -3.66 3.61 6.10
N ASP A 371 -3.47 3.56 7.43
CA ASP A 371 -3.43 4.79 8.23
C ASP A 371 -2.18 5.63 7.91
N ASN A 372 -1.11 4.96 7.48
CA ASN A 372 0.14 5.58 7.03
C ASN A 372 0.00 6.29 5.69
N TRP A 373 -0.67 5.65 4.74
CA TRP A 373 -1.11 6.33 3.52
C TRP A 373 -2.04 7.49 3.85
N GLN A 374 -3.04 7.28 4.72
CA GLN A 374 -4.03 8.27 5.09
C GLN A 374 -3.38 9.53 5.69
N ALA A 375 -2.45 9.38 6.63
CA ALA A 375 -1.75 10.48 7.27
C ALA A 375 -0.65 11.14 6.40
N SER A 376 -0.40 10.64 5.18
CA SER A 376 0.61 11.17 4.27
C SER A 376 0.12 12.31 3.37
N GLY A 377 1.07 13.07 2.82
CA GLY A 377 0.82 14.00 1.73
C GLY A 377 0.48 13.29 0.40
N VAL A 378 0.72 11.97 0.29
CA VAL A 378 0.40 11.18 -0.91
C VAL A 378 -1.10 10.91 -1.02
N SER A 379 -1.80 10.65 0.09
CA SER A 379 -3.28 10.57 0.07
C SER A 379 -3.96 11.91 -0.23
N GLY A 380 -3.27 13.02 0.05
CA GLY A 380 -3.84 14.36 0.08
C GLY A 380 -4.60 14.69 1.36
N PHE A 381 -4.58 13.83 2.38
CA PHE A 381 -5.25 14.08 3.67
C PHE A 381 -4.30 14.52 4.79
N GLY A 382 -3.00 14.20 4.74
CA GLY A 382 -2.03 14.63 5.75
C GLY A 382 -1.53 16.06 5.55
N ALA A 383 -1.88 16.99 6.43
CA ALA A 383 -1.52 18.41 6.37
C ALA A 383 -0.09 18.72 6.86
N ARG A 384 0.62 17.73 7.41
CA ARG A 384 1.91 17.90 8.14
C ARG A 384 3.12 17.32 7.41
N SER A 385 2.94 16.73 6.23
CA SER A 385 4.05 16.09 5.49
C SER A 385 5.13 17.09 5.07
N PHE A 386 6.37 16.61 4.97
CA PHE A 386 7.49 17.41 4.49
C PHE A 386 7.38 17.66 2.98
N TYR A 387 6.99 16.64 2.22
CA TYR A 387 6.79 16.72 0.77
C TYR A 387 5.38 16.27 0.34
N TYR A 388 4.91 16.82 -0.77
CA TYR A 388 3.62 16.49 -1.39
C TYR A 388 3.85 16.18 -2.88
N PRO A 389 3.22 15.13 -3.44
CA PRO A 389 3.20 14.92 -4.87
C PRO A 389 2.31 16.00 -5.56
N PRO A 390 2.50 16.28 -6.86
CA PRO A 390 1.67 17.25 -7.60
C PRO A 390 0.18 16.90 -7.68
N LYS A 391 -0.17 15.63 -7.41
CA LYS A 391 -1.54 15.13 -7.26
C LYS A 391 -1.55 14.04 -6.20
N SER A 392 -2.59 14.02 -5.37
CA SER A 392 -2.89 12.90 -4.47
C SER A 392 -3.08 11.59 -5.25
N GLN A 393 -2.74 10.47 -4.63
CA GLN A 393 -2.74 9.12 -5.22
C GLN A 393 -3.39 8.13 -4.25
N GLN A 394 -4.15 7.17 -4.77
CA GLN A 394 -4.65 6.00 -4.04
C GLN A 394 -3.72 4.79 -4.29
N CYS A 395 -3.91 3.70 -3.52
CA CYS A 395 -3.13 2.48 -3.65
C CYS A 395 -3.05 1.95 -5.09
N ALA A 396 -4.15 2.01 -5.85
CA ALA A 396 -4.21 1.54 -7.24
C ALA A 396 -3.41 2.40 -8.23
N ASP A 397 -3.11 3.67 -7.95
CA ASP A 397 -2.31 4.51 -8.85
C ASP A 397 -0.85 4.03 -8.93
N CYS A 398 -0.34 3.44 -7.83
CA CYS A 398 1.01 2.88 -7.75
C CYS A 398 1.03 1.35 -7.93
N HIS A 399 0.09 0.63 -7.30
CA HIS A 399 0.06 -0.84 -7.28
C HIS A 399 -0.86 -1.46 -8.33
N MET A 400 -1.65 -0.69 -9.07
CA MET A 400 -2.38 -1.17 -10.24
C MET A 400 -2.21 -0.21 -11.44
N PRO A 401 -0.96 0.11 -11.83
CA PRO A 401 -0.66 1.12 -12.84
C PRO A 401 -1.30 0.79 -14.18
N ALA A 402 -1.54 1.80 -15.01
CA ALA A 402 -2.15 1.63 -16.32
C ALA A 402 -1.30 0.72 -17.23
N ALA A 403 -1.84 -0.45 -17.59
CA ALA A 403 -1.25 -1.42 -18.50
C ALA A 403 -2.04 -1.44 -19.82
N LYS A 404 -1.34 -1.56 -20.95
CA LYS A 404 -1.99 -1.76 -22.26
C LYS A 404 -2.75 -3.08 -22.27
N SER A 405 -3.95 -3.10 -22.83
CA SER A 405 -4.76 -4.31 -22.95
C SER A 405 -5.82 -4.22 -24.04
N ASN A 406 -6.12 -5.37 -24.65
CA ASN A 406 -7.21 -5.57 -25.61
C ASN A 406 -8.48 -6.16 -24.96
N ASP A 407 -8.48 -6.39 -23.64
CA ASP A 407 -9.62 -6.95 -22.90
C ASP A 407 -10.89 -6.09 -23.09
N PHE A 408 -12.07 -6.72 -23.11
CA PHE A 408 -13.33 -6.03 -23.45
C PHE A 408 -13.70 -4.89 -22.47
N GLY A 409 -13.12 -4.89 -21.26
CA GLY A 409 -13.31 -3.86 -20.24
C GLY A 409 -12.42 -2.61 -20.38
N ASN A 410 -11.50 -2.57 -21.35
CA ASN A 410 -10.46 -1.54 -21.40
C ASN A 410 -10.99 -0.11 -21.55
N ILE A 411 -10.17 0.83 -21.09
CA ILE A 411 -10.34 2.27 -21.12
C ILE A 411 -9.31 2.81 -22.10
N ASP A 412 -9.76 3.11 -23.31
CA ASP A 412 -8.95 3.79 -24.34
C ASP A 412 -7.61 3.05 -24.61
N GLY A 413 -7.65 1.71 -24.58
CA GLY A 413 -6.50 0.80 -24.77
C GLY A 413 -5.82 0.33 -23.47
N PHE A 414 -6.30 0.73 -22.29
CA PHE A 414 -5.65 0.44 -21.00
C PHE A 414 -6.58 -0.19 -19.96
N VAL A 415 -5.99 -0.96 -19.05
CA VAL A 415 -6.61 -1.49 -17.83
C VAL A 415 -5.73 -1.16 -16.62
N HIS A 416 -6.28 -1.25 -15.42
CA HIS A 416 -5.47 -1.28 -14.20
C HIS A 416 -4.71 -2.61 -14.14
N SER A 417 -3.38 -2.57 -13.96
CA SER A 417 -2.56 -3.78 -13.94
C SER A 417 -2.92 -4.67 -12.74
N HIS A 418 -3.12 -5.96 -12.99
CA HIS A 418 -3.34 -6.98 -11.96
C HIS A 418 -2.04 -7.75 -11.62
N GLN A 419 -0.87 -7.22 -11.95
CA GLN A 419 0.41 -7.77 -11.50
C GLN A 419 0.75 -7.38 -10.05
N PHE A 420 0.09 -6.36 -9.51
CA PHE A 420 0.27 -5.84 -8.15
C PHE A 420 1.75 -5.61 -7.78
N PRO A 421 2.51 -4.78 -8.53
CA PRO A 421 3.90 -4.48 -8.22
C PRO A 421 4.08 -4.02 -6.77
N GLY A 422 5.00 -4.67 -6.09
CA GLY A 422 5.39 -4.43 -4.71
C GLY A 422 6.75 -5.08 -4.48
N ALA A 423 7.28 -5.01 -3.26
CA ALA A 423 8.66 -5.40 -2.98
C ALA A 423 8.96 -6.93 -3.01
N ASN A 424 8.17 -7.77 -3.70
CA ASN A 424 8.28 -9.22 -3.60
C ASN A 424 9.12 -9.88 -4.71
N THR A 425 10.45 -9.78 -4.59
CA THR A 425 11.40 -10.49 -5.48
C THR A 425 11.44 -12.01 -5.25
N ALA A 426 11.00 -12.50 -4.09
CA ALA A 426 11.13 -13.91 -3.71
C ALA A 426 10.22 -14.85 -4.52
N LEU A 427 8.96 -14.47 -4.73
CA LEU A 427 8.01 -15.27 -5.50
C LEU A 427 8.38 -15.48 -6.97
N PRO A 428 8.77 -14.46 -7.76
CA PRO A 428 9.19 -14.68 -9.14
C PRO A 428 10.53 -15.44 -9.23
N THR A 429 11.43 -15.33 -8.25
CA THR A 429 12.64 -16.16 -8.18
C THR A 429 12.30 -17.64 -7.97
N ALA A 430 11.48 -17.99 -6.97
CA ALA A 430 11.07 -19.37 -6.69
C ALA A 430 10.20 -20.00 -7.82
N ASN A 431 9.60 -19.18 -8.68
CA ASN A 431 8.79 -19.61 -9.82
C ASN A 431 9.46 -19.36 -11.18
N GLU A 432 10.75 -19.00 -11.21
CA GLU A 432 11.55 -18.82 -12.43
C GLU A 432 10.88 -17.88 -13.46
N ASP A 433 10.37 -16.73 -13.00
CA ASP A 433 9.74 -15.69 -13.84
C ASP A 433 10.62 -14.41 -13.87
N PRO A 434 11.65 -14.38 -14.73
CA PRO A 434 12.55 -13.22 -14.82
C PRO A 434 11.84 -11.96 -15.32
N ALA A 435 10.72 -12.08 -16.04
CA ALA A 435 9.96 -10.93 -16.53
C ALA A 435 9.18 -10.25 -15.38
N GLN A 436 8.55 -11.04 -14.49
CA GLN A 436 7.91 -10.52 -13.30
C GLN A 436 8.93 -9.99 -12.29
N LEU A 437 10.08 -10.67 -12.11
CA LEU A 437 11.19 -10.16 -11.29
C LEU A 437 11.66 -8.79 -11.81
N LYS A 438 11.91 -8.66 -13.12
CA LYS A 438 12.40 -7.40 -13.70
C LYS A 438 11.43 -6.23 -13.54
N LEU A 439 10.12 -6.50 -13.61
CA LEU A 439 9.09 -5.49 -13.34
C LEU A 439 9.14 -5.00 -11.89
N ILE A 440 9.39 -5.89 -10.94
CA ILE A 440 9.52 -5.57 -9.52
C ILE A 440 10.81 -4.81 -9.23
N GLU A 441 11.96 -5.22 -9.81
CA GLU A 441 13.21 -4.45 -9.73
C GLU A 441 13.03 -2.99 -10.16
N ASN A 442 12.37 -2.79 -11.31
CA ASN A 442 12.17 -1.46 -11.90
C ASN A 442 11.22 -0.60 -11.05
N PHE A 443 10.22 -1.20 -10.40
CA PHE A 443 9.35 -0.53 -9.44
C PHE A 443 10.15 -0.05 -8.21
N LEU A 444 10.91 -0.99 -7.63
CA LEU A 444 11.73 -0.79 -6.43
C LEU A 444 12.78 0.34 -6.58
N LYS A 445 13.48 0.39 -7.70
CA LYS A 445 14.54 1.38 -8.01
C LYS A 445 14.05 2.84 -8.17
N THR A 446 12.76 3.10 -7.93
CA THR A 446 12.18 4.46 -7.93
C THR A 446 11.62 4.93 -6.58
N ALA A 447 11.66 4.07 -5.55
CA ALA A 447 11.05 4.33 -4.25
C ALA A 447 11.84 5.36 -3.41
N VAL A 448 13.16 5.32 -3.51
CA VAL A 448 14.13 5.92 -2.56
C VAL A 448 15.33 6.54 -3.26
N THR A 449 16.09 7.37 -2.55
CA THR A 449 17.41 7.90 -2.95
C THR A 449 18.40 7.83 -1.79
N VAL A 450 19.69 7.71 -2.10
CA VAL A 450 20.82 7.70 -1.16
C VAL A 450 21.75 8.86 -1.52
N ASP A 451 22.30 9.57 -0.53
CA ASP A 451 23.35 10.57 -0.70
C ASP A 451 24.42 10.44 0.40
N ILE A 452 25.70 10.41 0.05
CA ILE A 452 26.82 10.46 1.01
C ILE A 452 27.08 11.94 1.24
N PHE A 453 26.45 12.48 2.29
CA PHE A 453 26.12 13.90 2.34
C PHE A 453 27.16 14.74 3.09
N ALA A 454 27.56 14.31 4.28
CA ALA A 454 28.35 15.12 5.20
C ALA A 454 29.49 14.35 5.87
N ILE A 455 30.51 15.08 6.30
CA ILE A 455 31.64 14.57 7.09
C ILE A 455 31.92 15.49 8.29
N SER A 456 32.29 14.93 9.44
CA SER A 456 32.84 15.67 10.57
C SER A 456 34.09 15.02 11.16
N HIS A 457 35.03 15.86 11.60
CA HIS A 457 36.31 15.42 12.20
C HIS A 457 36.25 15.41 13.74
N ALA A 458 35.04 15.33 14.33
CA ALA A 458 34.87 15.31 15.78
C ALA A 458 35.49 14.03 16.38
N ALA A 459 36.32 14.21 17.40
CA ALA A 459 37.14 13.14 17.98
C ALA A 459 36.39 12.24 18.99
N THR A 460 35.20 12.64 19.42
CA THR A 460 34.38 11.91 20.40
C THR A 460 33.17 11.32 19.67
N PRO A 461 32.87 10.02 19.82
CA PRO A 461 31.60 9.46 19.39
C PRO A 461 30.45 10.18 20.07
N VAL A 462 29.47 10.65 19.29
CA VAL A 462 28.22 11.20 19.84
C VAL A 462 27.32 10.02 20.19
N GLY A 463 27.49 9.49 21.40
CA GLY A 463 26.60 8.45 21.93
C GLY A 463 25.35 9.06 22.54
N GLY A 464 24.18 8.74 21.97
CA GLY A 464 22.90 9.05 22.59
C GLY A 464 22.69 8.26 23.88
N THR A 465 22.02 8.86 24.87
CA THR A 465 21.57 8.13 26.06
C THR A 465 20.28 7.39 25.75
N ALA A 466 20.40 6.12 25.34
CA ALA A 466 19.30 5.21 25.00
C ALA A 466 18.02 5.44 25.83
N GLN A 467 17.07 6.20 25.26
CA GLN A 467 15.87 6.61 25.97
C GLN A 467 14.93 5.42 26.22
N ALA A 468 14.05 5.57 27.21
CA ALA A 468 13.03 4.58 27.56
C ALA A 468 11.86 4.60 26.56
N GLU A 469 12.14 4.26 25.29
CA GLU A 469 11.11 4.06 24.27
C GLU A 469 10.19 2.89 24.62
N ASN A 470 8.88 3.15 24.68
CA ASN A 470 7.83 2.16 24.88
C ASN A 470 8.01 0.98 23.91
N SER A 471 7.78 -0.26 24.36
CA SER A 471 7.84 -1.44 23.49
C SER A 471 6.60 -1.51 22.60
N THR A 472 6.58 -0.66 21.57
CA THR A 472 5.55 -0.57 20.55
C THR A 472 5.99 -1.32 19.28
N SER A 473 5.04 -1.86 18.51
CA SER A 473 5.30 -2.31 17.14
C SER A 473 5.06 -1.21 16.11
N PHE A 474 4.49 -0.08 16.53
CA PHE A 474 4.34 1.11 15.70
C PHE A 474 5.71 1.78 15.44
N ALA A 475 5.85 2.39 14.27
CA ALA A 475 7.01 3.18 13.89
C ALA A 475 6.83 4.66 14.26
N VAL A 476 7.95 5.34 14.53
CA VAL A 476 7.96 6.77 14.93
C VAL A 476 7.20 7.62 13.92
N GLY A 477 6.05 8.15 14.33
CA GLY A 477 5.18 9.01 13.52
C GLY A 477 3.85 8.37 13.11
N GLU A 478 3.62 7.09 13.41
CA GLU A 478 2.27 6.50 13.37
C GLU A 478 1.39 7.06 14.52
N GLU A 479 2.01 7.35 15.66
CA GLU A 479 1.38 8.00 16.81
C GLU A 479 1.30 9.52 16.62
N ALA A 480 0.13 10.10 16.88
CA ALA A 480 -0.15 11.51 16.63
C ALA A 480 0.62 12.50 17.54
N GLU A 481 1.14 12.05 18.69
CA GLU A 481 2.12 12.75 19.54
C GLU A 481 3.02 11.72 20.24
N VAL A 482 4.26 11.51 19.75
CA VAL A 482 5.35 11.07 20.63
C VAL A 482 6.03 12.33 21.15
N LYS A 483 6.10 12.49 22.47
CA LYS A 483 7.12 13.34 23.08
C LYS A 483 8.44 12.58 23.00
N THR A 484 9.17 12.73 21.90
CA THR A 484 10.62 12.56 21.96
C THR A 484 11.12 13.70 22.83
N THR A 485 11.38 13.40 24.10
CA THR A 485 12.14 14.29 24.98
C THR A 485 13.53 14.34 24.38
N GLY A 486 13.79 15.39 23.58
CA GLY A 486 14.99 15.49 22.77
C GLY A 486 16.23 15.17 23.59
N GLU A 487 17.13 14.37 23.03
CA GLU A 487 18.44 14.24 23.64
C GLU A 487 19.06 15.64 23.67
N ASN A 488 19.52 16.06 24.85
CA ASN A 488 20.21 17.33 25.00
C ASN A 488 21.61 17.22 24.37
N THR A 489 21.68 17.14 23.04
CA THR A 489 22.90 17.41 22.29
C THR A 489 23.28 18.85 22.61
N THR A 490 24.38 19.03 23.36
CA THR A 490 24.72 20.33 23.94
C THR A 490 25.00 21.37 22.87
N GLU A 491 25.61 20.96 21.75
CA GLU A 491 25.82 21.77 20.54
C GLU A 491 25.74 20.88 19.29
N SER A 492 25.41 21.47 18.13
CA SER A 492 25.42 20.78 16.83
C SER A 492 26.85 20.54 16.36
N VAL A 493 27.20 19.30 15.98
CA VAL A 493 28.52 18.98 15.41
C VAL A 493 28.72 19.70 14.07
N PRO A 494 29.80 20.51 13.91
CA PRO A 494 30.10 21.14 12.62
C PRO A 494 30.43 20.10 11.53
N VAL A 495 29.84 20.27 10.34
CA VAL A 495 30.00 19.36 9.19
C VAL A 495 30.53 20.07 7.95
N THR A 496 31.27 19.33 7.13
CA THR A 496 31.58 19.70 5.75
C THR A 496 30.60 18.98 4.81
N ALA A 497 29.83 19.73 4.03
CA ALA A 497 28.76 19.19 3.17
C ALA A 497 28.28 20.20 2.10
N PRO A 498 27.73 19.75 0.95
CA PRO A 498 27.73 18.36 0.47
C PRO A 498 29.14 17.92 0.04
N LEU A 499 29.49 16.63 0.16
CA LEU A 499 30.86 16.15 -0.09
C LEU A 499 31.33 16.33 -1.54
N ASP A 500 30.44 16.16 -2.51
CA ASP A 500 30.72 16.31 -3.95
C ASP A 500 30.94 17.77 -4.40
N GLU A 501 30.44 18.73 -3.62
CA GLU A 501 30.66 20.16 -3.84
C GLU A 501 31.91 20.67 -3.08
N THR A 502 32.03 20.27 -1.82
CA THR A 502 33.07 20.78 -0.91
C THR A 502 34.44 20.10 -1.09
N ASN A 503 34.46 18.89 -1.65
CA ASN A 503 35.67 18.12 -1.97
C ASN A 503 36.69 18.03 -0.79
N PRO A 504 36.27 17.62 0.41
CA PRO A 504 37.13 17.57 1.59
C PRO A 504 38.28 16.56 1.45
N VAL A 505 39.27 16.71 2.32
CA VAL A 505 40.42 15.81 2.43
C VAL A 505 40.35 15.00 3.73
N LEU A 506 40.79 13.75 3.66
CA LEU A 506 40.97 12.84 4.79
C LEU A 506 42.44 12.77 5.18
N ARG A 507 42.76 12.65 6.47
CA ARG A 507 44.14 12.48 6.95
C ARG A 507 44.44 11.03 7.30
N ARG A 508 45.64 10.57 6.93
CA ARG A 508 46.17 9.27 7.34
C ARG A 508 46.14 9.11 8.87
N GLY A 509 45.49 8.08 9.38
CA GLY A 509 45.41 7.79 10.81
C GLY A 509 44.35 8.59 11.60
N GLU A 510 43.45 9.34 10.95
CA GLU A 510 42.35 10.01 11.64
C GLU A 510 41.04 9.19 11.68
N SER A 511 40.09 9.61 12.51
CA SER A 511 38.73 9.06 12.57
C SER A 511 37.72 10.15 12.23
N VAL A 512 36.78 9.86 11.33
CA VAL A 512 35.74 10.80 10.87
C VAL A 512 34.35 10.20 10.99
N ARG A 513 33.34 11.03 11.27
CA ARG A 513 31.94 10.67 11.05
C ARG A 513 31.62 10.94 9.59
N MET A 514 31.00 10.00 8.91
CA MET A 514 30.41 10.24 7.59
C MET A 514 28.92 9.94 7.65
N ASP A 515 28.11 10.89 7.21
CA ASP A 515 26.65 10.81 7.27
C ASP A 515 26.09 10.47 5.89
N VAL A 516 25.26 9.44 5.82
CA VAL A 516 24.59 8.99 4.60
C VAL A 516 23.08 9.18 4.77
N VAL A 517 22.48 9.95 3.87
CA VAL A 517 21.06 10.29 3.90
C VAL A 517 20.28 9.32 3.00
N VAL A 518 19.21 8.75 3.54
CA VAL A 518 18.28 7.88 2.83
C VAL A 518 16.91 8.55 2.79
N ARG A 519 16.35 8.81 1.61
CA ARG A 519 15.10 9.58 1.45
C ARG A 519 14.05 8.83 0.65
N THR A 520 12.81 8.79 1.16
CA THR A 520 11.65 8.26 0.43
C THR A 520 11.12 9.28 -0.60
N ARG A 521 10.72 8.80 -1.79
CA ARG A 521 10.25 9.64 -2.90
C ARG A 521 8.88 9.25 -3.46
N LYS A 522 8.66 7.95 -3.68
CA LYS A 522 7.40 7.41 -4.26
C LYS A 522 6.74 6.38 -3.35
N VAL A 523 6.80 6.62 -2.04
CA VAL A 523 6.23 5.72 -1.03
C VAL A 523 5.14 6.50 -0.28
N GLY A 524 3.91 5.96 -0.29
CA GLY A 524 2.76 6.53 0.40
C GLY A 524 2.62 6.08 1.86
N HIS A 525 3.22 4.95 2.21
CA HIS A 525 3.30 4.38 3.56
C HIS A 525 4.76 4.39 4.05
N PHE A 526 5.06 3.83 5.23
CA PHE A 526 6.44 3.70 5.69
C PHE A 526 7.29 2.83 4.76
N PHE A 527 8.59 3.10 4.73
CA PHE A 527 9.58 2.33 3.98
C PHE A 527 10.58 1.64 4.93
N PRO A 528 10.82 0.32 4.78
CA PRO A 528 9.98 -0.64 4.05
C PRO A 528 8.57 -0.71 4.65
N GLY A 529 7.62 -1.28 3.91
CA GLY A 529 6.22 -1.43 4.32
C GLY A 529 5.74 -2.89 4.29
N GLY A 530 4.59 -3.18 4.90
CA GLY A 530 4.12 -4.55 5.13
C GLY A 530 4.85 -5.22 6.29
N THR A 531 5.18 -6.51 6.13
CA THR A 531 5.69 -7.37 7.19
C THR A 531 7.21 -7.21 7.46
N VAL A 532 7.59 -6.03 7.95
CA VAL A 532 8.99 -5.56 8.13
C VAL A 532 9.83 -6.32 9.17
N ASP A 533 9.24 -7.32 9.83
CA ASP A 533 9.90 -8.27 10.73
C ASP A 533 10.63 -9.42 10.00
N ALA A 534 10.38 -9.63 8.70
CA ALA A 534 10.95 -10.74 7.94
C ALA A 534 11.86 -10.35 6.75
N PHE A 535 12.19 -9.07 6.56
CA PHE A 535 12.98 -8.60 5.42
C PHE A 535 14.41 -8.25 5.83
N ASP A 536 15.38 -8.48 4.96
CA ASP A 536 16.69 -7.83 5.10
C ASP A 536 16.64 -6.55 4.25
N THR A 537 16.47 -5.39 4.90
CA THR A 537 16.62 -4.07 4.27
C THR A 537 17.67 -3.31 5.04
N TRP A 538 18.78 -2.94 4.40
CA TRP A 538 19.92 -2.34 5.11
C TRP A 538 20.67 -1.33 4.25
N LEU A 539 21.31 -0.37 4.90
CA LEU A 539 22.24 0.54 4.26
C LEU A 539 23.66 -0.03 4.35
N GLU A 540 24.24 -0.39 3.21
CA GLU A 540 25.66 -0.72 3.12
C GLU A 540 26.47 0.55 2.86
N LEU A 541 27.61 0.69 3.56
CA LEU A 541 28.67 1.62 3.21
C LEU A 541 29.98 0.86 3.04
N LYS A 542 30.60 0.99 1.88
CA LYS A 542 31.89 0.39 1.55
C LYS A 542 32.89 1.45 1.09
N ALA A 543 34.12 1.36 1.58
CA ALA A 543 35.23 2.21 1.18
C ALA A 543 36.41 1.37 0.66
N VAL A 544 36.96 1.73 -0.49
CA VAL A 544 38.13 1.09 -1.11
C VAL A 544 39.08 2.19 -1.58
N ASP A 545 40.38 2.01 -1.37
CA ASP A 545 41.37 2.98 -1.82
C ASP A 545 41.80 2.79 -3.29
N ASP A 546 42.62 3.70 -3.80
CA ASP A 546 43.18 3.63 -5.17
C ASP A 546 44.14 2.45 -5.42
N LYS A 547 44.56 1.71 -4.38
CA LYS A 547 45.32 0.45 -4.48
C LYS A 547 44.39 -0.78 -4.53
N GLY A 548 43.09 -0.60 -4.36
CA GLY A 548 42.10 -1.67 -4.25
C GLY A 548 42.00 -2.30 -2.86
N GLN A 549 42.64 -1.72 -1.84
CA GLN A 549 42.54 -2.17 -0.46
C GLN A 549 41.19 -1.74 0.14
N PRO A 550 40.39 -2.66 0.73
CA PRO A 550 39.24 -2.30 1.54
C PRO A 550 39.67 -1.48 2.76
N VAL A 551 39.03 -0.33 2.96
CA VAL A 551 39.29 0.62 4.06
C VAL A 551 38.18 0.58 5.12
N PHE A 552 36.94 0.42 4.68
CA PHE A 552 35.75 0.36 5.54
C PHE A 552 34.69 -0.53 4.87
N TRP A 553 33.94 -1.31 5.64
CA TRP A 553 32.75 -1.99 5.15
C TRP A 553 31.76 -2.25 6.30
N SER A 554 30.58 -1.63 6.25
CA SER A 554 29.40 -2.00 7.05
C SER A 554 28.27 -2.39 6.10
N GLY A 555 27.41 -3.33 6.50
CA GLY A 555 26.43 -3.95 5.62
C GLY A 555 27.01 -5.06 4.73
N LYS A 556 28.18 -5.60 5.08
CA LYS A 556 28.78 -6.75 4.38
C LYS A 556 27.89 -7.98 4.51
N VAL A 557 27.73 -8.72 3.42
CA VAL A 557 27.03 -10.01 3.40
C VAL A 557 28.04 -11.15 3.39
N GLU A 558 27.76 -12.22 4.13
CA GLU A 558 28.56 -13.43 4.16
C GLU A 558 28.40 -14.27 2.87
N ASP A 559 29.21 -15.32 2.71
CA ASP A 559 29.19 -16.26 1.57
C ASP A 559 29.11 -15.57 0.19
N ASP A 560 30.00 -14.59 -0.03
CA ASP A 560 30.11 -13.78 -1.26
C ASP A 560 28.78 -13.16 -1.74
N GLY A 561 27.90 -12.78 -0.81
CA GLY A 561 26.60 -12.16 -1.09
C GLY A 561 25.39 -13.04 -0.83
N LYS A 562 25.60 -14.31 -0.45
CA LYS A 562 24.53 -15.32 -0.31
C LYS A 562 24.14 -15.60 1.13
N GLY A 563 24.99 -15.24 2.08
CA GLY A 563 24.82 -15.49 3.50
C GLY A 563 23.89 -14.50 4.21
N PRO A 564 23.88 -14.51 5.56
CA PRO A 564 23.32 -13.42 6.35
C PRO A 564 24.08 -12.10 6.11
N VAL A 565 23.41 -10.99 6.41
CA VAL A 565 24.03 -9.68 6.52
C VAL A 565 24.69 -9.57 7.89
N GLU A 566 25.85 -8.91 7.97
CA GLU A 566 26.57 -8.69 9.22
C GLU A 566 25.73 -7.92 10.27
N LYS A 567 25.87 -8.28 11.55
CA LYS A 567 24.98 -7.84 12.63
C LYS A 567 25.04 -6.34 12.97
N GLY A 568 26.16 -5.69 12.70
CA GLY A 568 26.38 -4.26 12.94
C GLY A 568 25.91 -3.36 11.80
N ALA A 569 25.26 -3.92 10.77
CA ALA A 569 24.69 -3.14 9.66
C ALA A 569 23.50 -2.29 10.12
N HIS A 570 23.26 -1.19 9.42
CA HIS A 570 22.07 -0.36 9.64
C HIS A 570 20.83 -1.01 9.01
N PHE A 571 19.87 -1.47 9.82
CA PHE A 571 18.70 -2.23 9.35
C PHE A 571 17.39 -1.45 9.47
N TYR A 572 16.71 -1.32 8.34
CA TYR A 572 15.33 -0.83 8.30
C TYR A 572 14.34 -2.00 8.56
N ARG A 573 14.12 -2.33 9.84
CA ARG A 573 13.25 -3.45 10.28
C ARG A 573 12.49 -3.16 11.58
N SER A 574 11.53 -4.03 11.89
CA SER A 574 10.95 -4.15 13.25
C SER A 574 11.52 -5.41 13.89
N LEU A 575 12.45 -5.26 14.85
CA LEU A 575 13.06 -6.39 15.54
C LEU A 575 12.18 -6.79 16.73
N GLN A 576 11.51 -7.93 16.62
CA GLN A 576 10.61 -8.47 17.65
C GLN A 576 11.19 -9.74 18.27
N ILE A 577 10.88 -9.95 19.56
CA ILE A 577 11.29 -11.12 20.33
C ILE A 577 10.10 -11.75 21.09
N ASP A 578 10.23 -13.05 21.36
CA ASP A 578 9.27 -13.84 22.14
C ASP A 578 9.46 -13.72 23.67
N GLU A 579 8.73 -14.50 24.47
CA GLU A 579 8.81 -14.46 25.95
C GLU A 579 10.21 -14.78 26.52
N HIS A 580 10.97 -15.62 25.84
CA HIS A 580 12.32 -16.04 26.24
C HIS A 580 13.43 -15.20 25.58
N GLY A 581 13.06 -14.24 24.73
CA GLY A 581 13.97 -13.39 24.01
C GLY A 581 14.49 -13.99 22.70
N ASN A 582 13.85 -15.04 22.16
CA ASN A 582 14.19 -15.53 20.82
C ASN A 582 13.61 -14.58 19.76
N GLU A 583 14.37 -14.36 18.68
CA GLU A 583 13.92 -13.52 17.56
C GLU A 583 12.71 -14.10 16.81
N ILE A 584 11.80 -13.23 16.40
CA ILE A 584 10.67 -13.55 15.53
C ILE A 584 11.12 -13.63 14.06
N ASN A 585 12.01 -14.58 13.77
CA ASN A 585 12.60 -14.79 12.43
C ASN A 585 11.97 -15.96 11.64
N LYS A 586 11.07 -16.72 12.27
CA LYS A 586 10.33 -17.87 11.69
C LYS A 586 8.92 -17.48 11.18
N ARG A 587 8.66 -16.17 10.95
CA ARG A 587 7.35 -15.59 10.57
C ARG A 587 6.25 -15.73 11.65
N ASN A 588 6.65 -15.92 12.91
CA ASN A 588 5.80 -16.21 14.06
C ASN A 588 5.38 -15.00 14.91
N ALA A 589 4.80 -13.98 14.28
CA ALA A 589 4.32 -12.77 14.97
C ALA A 589 3.31 -13.04 16.12
N TRP A 590 2.67 -14.21 16.15
CA TRP A 590 1.82 -14.64 17.27
C TRP A 590 2.58 -14.90 18.58
N SER A 591 3.90 -15.09 18.51
CA SER A 591 4.78 -15.30 19.67
C SER A 591 5.38 -14.00 20.20
N THR A 592 5.29 -12.87 19.47
CA THR A 592 5.86 -11.58 19.91
C THR A 592 5.42 -11.23 21.33
N ARG A 593 6.37 -10.84 22.18
CA ARG A 593 6.13 -10.29 23.52
C ARG A 593 6.77 -8.92 23.71
N SER A 594 7.93 -8.65 23.11
CA SER A 594 8.56 -7.32 23.12
C SER A 594 9.09 -6.94 21.74
N THR A 595 9.12 -5.64 21.46
CA THR A 595 9.91 -5.06 20.37
C THR A 595 11.25 -4.60 20.95
N VAL A 596 12.35 -4.80 20.20
CA VAL A 596 13.70 -4.32 20.57
C VAL A 596 13.92 -2.91 20.00
N TYR A 597 13.63 -2.72 18.71
CA TYR A 597 13.55 -1.42 18.02
C TYR A 597 12.67 -1.51 16.77
N VAL A 598 12.25 -0.34 16.26
CA VAL A 598 11.59 -0.18 14.95
C VAL A 598 12.29 0.93 14.18
N ARG A 599 12.83 0.62 13.01
CA ARG A 599 13.47 1.60 12.10
C ARG A 599 12.82 1.55 10.73
N LEU A 600 11.95 2.51 10.46
CA LEU A 600 11.28 2.69 9.16
C LEU A 600 11.27 4.18 8.82
N ILE A 601 11.34 4.52 7.53
CA ILE A 601 11.32 5.91 7.05
C ILE A 601 9.87 6.29 6.67
N PRO A 602 9.29 7.38 7.20
CA PRO A 602 7.94 7.82 6.85
C PRO A 602 7.75 8.19 5.36
N PRO A 603 6.49 8.35 4.90
CA PRO A 603 6.17 8.85 3.56
C PRO A 603 6.72 10.26 3.31
N GLY A 604 7.53 10.42 2.27
CA GLY A 604 8.13 11.72 1.93
C GLY A 604 9.00 12.29 3.06
N ALA A 605 9.82 11.43 3.66
CA ALA A 605 10.76 11.77 4.73
C ALA A 605 12.16 11.20 4.41
N ALA A 606 13.09 11.36 5.34
CA ALA A 606 14.44 10.86 5.24
C ALA A 606 14.97 10.38 6.60
N ASP A 607 16.04 9.61 6.55
CA ASP A 607 16.85 9.15 7.67
C ASP A 607 18.33 9.50 7.39
N THR A 608 19.17 9.59 8.43
CA THR A 608 20.56 10.04 8.35
C THR A 608 21.46 9.10 9.15
N VAL A 609 22.08 8.14 8.47
CA VAL A 609 22.88 7.09 9.11
C VAL A 609 24.33 7.56 9.29
N HIS A 610 24.85 7.45 10.50
CA HIS A 610 26.21 7.86 10.83
C HIS A 610 27.19 6.66 10.78
N PHE A 611 28.31 6.83 10.11
CA PHE A 611 29.38 5.83 10.04
C PHE A 611 30.70 6.39 10.59
N ARG A 612 31.34 5.67 11.50
CA ARG A 612 32.68 5.98 12.03
C ARG A 612 33.76 5.36 11.14
N VAL A 613 34.36 6.16 10.26
CA VAL A 613 35.44 5.71 9.38
C VAL A 613 36.80 6.01 10.02
N ASN A 614 37.57 4.97 10.31
CA ASN A 614 38.97 5.08 10.75
C ASN A 614 39.88 4.95 9.52
N VAL A 615 40.63 6.00 9.19
CA VAL A 615 41.48 6.07 7.99
C VAL A 615 42.84 5.41 8.27
N PRO A 616 43.21 4.29 7.63
CA PRO A 616 44.50 3.62 7.89
C PRO A 616 45.70 4.49 7.53
N GLU A 617 46.84 4.30 8.20
CA GLU A 617 48.05 5.05 7.86
C GLU A 617 48.63 4.65 6.49
N ASN A 618 48.50 3.38 6.10
CA ASN A 618 49.05 2.78 4.89
C ASN A 618 48.17 2.91 3.62
N VAL A 619 47.01 3.57 3.73
CA VAL A 619 45.98 3.69 2.68
C VAL A 619 46.49 4.33 1.37
N GLY A 620 45.73 4.25 0.28
CA GLY A 620 45.91 5.01 -0.95
C GLY A 620 45.96 6.54 -0.78
N ASP A 621 46.17 7.28 -1.87
CA ASP A 621 46.07 8.75 -1.85
C ASP A 621 44.64 9.23 -2.14
N LYS A 622 43.74 8.29 -2.45
CA LYS A 622 42.30 8.48 -2.60
C LYS A 622 41.54 7.32 -1.95
N ILE A 623 40.35 7.61 -1.42
CA ILE A 623 39.38 6.62 -0.96
C ILE A 623 38.05 6.85 -1.69
N LYS A 624 37.58 5.81 -2.36
CA LYS A 624 36.26 5.75 -2.99
C LYS A 624 35.27 5.14 -2.01
N PHE A 625 34.28 5.93 -1.60
CA PHE A 625 33.14 5.51 -0.81
C PHE A 625 31.95 5.22 -1.72
N THR A 626 31.28 4.10 -1.51
CA THR A 626 30.04 3.71 -2.18
C THR A 626 29.03 3.30 -1.13
N ALA A 627 27.88 3.98 -1.10
CA ALA A 627 26.76 3.67 -0.23
C ALA A 627 25.61 3.09 -1.05
N ARG A 628 25.02 1.98 -0.59
CA ARG A 628 23.96 1.24 -1.28
C ARG A 628 22.83 0.93 -0.30
N LEU A 629 21.61 1.32 -0.63
CA LEU A 629 20.43 0.83 0.08
C LEU A 629 20.03 -0.52 -0.54
N CYS A 630 20.25 -1.59 0.21
CA CYS A 630 20.08 -2.97 -0.20
C CYS A 630 18.76 -3.55 0.32
N TYR A 631 18.14 -4.42 -0.47
CA TYR A 631 16.87 -5.07 -0.16
C TYR A 631 16.83 -6.53 -0.57
N ARG A 632 16.49 -7.43 0.35
CA ARG A 632 16.21 -8.86 0.11
C ARG A 632 14.90 -9.24 0.79
N LYS A 633 13.93 -9.73 -0.01
CA LYS A 633 12.51 -9.84 0.39
C LYS A 633 12.24 -10.69 1.62
N PHE A 634 13.00 -11.76 1.83
CA PHE A 634 12.93 -12.54 3.06
C PHE A 634 14.33 -12.70 3.62
N SER A 635 14.47 -12.60 4.94
CA SER A 635 15.77 -12.74 5.59
C SER A 635 16.40 -14.09 5.27
N TRP A 636 17.73 -14.14 5.30
CA TRP A 636 18.47 -15.37 5.02
C TRP A 636 17.96 -16.55 5.86
N TYR A 637 17.82 -16.34 7.17
CA TYR A 637 17.33 -17.35 8.10
C TYR A 637 15.88 -17.76 7.78
N ASN A 638 15.00 -16.80 7.50
CA ASN A 638 13.59 -17.09 7.20
C ASN A 638 13.46 -17.94 5.93
N THR A 639 14.26 -17.68 4.91
CA THR A 639 14.26 -18.44 3.65
C THR A 639 14.77 -19.87 3.84
N HIS A 640 15.85 -20.06 4.61
CA HIS A 640 16.37 -21.39 4.94
C HIS A 640 15.39 -22.19 5.82
N PHE A 641 14.75 -21.54 6.80
CA PHE A 641 13.67 -22.14 7.60
C PHE A 641 12.46 -22.52 6.74
N ALA A 642 12.04 -21.63 5.82
CA ALA A 642 10.90 -21.84 4.94
C ALA A 642 11.06 -23.09 4.05
N TYR A 643 12.24 -23.26 3.45
CA TYR A 643 12.50 -24.35 2.52
C TYR A 643 13.00 -25.63 3.20
N ALA A 644 14.03 -25.53 4.06
CA ALA A 644 14.77 -26.67 4.59
C ALA A 644 14.67 -26.84 6.12
N GLY A 645 13.89 -26.00 6.81
CA GLY A 645 13.82 -25.98 8.27
C GLY A 645 13.27 -27.25 8.90
N GLN A 646 14.11 -27.96 9.66
CA GLN A 646 13.73 -29.08 10.54
C GLN A 646 14.20 -28.82 11.98
N SER A 647 13.41 -29.25 12.96
CA SER A 647 13.80 -29.15 14.38
C SER A 647 14.91 -30.16 14.70
N LYS A 648 15.97 -29.72 15.38
CA LYS A 648 17.07 -30.60 15.84
C LYS A 648 16.63 -31.50 17.00
N ASP A 649 15.65 -31.02 17.76
CA ASP A 649 15.31 -31.57 19.08
C ASP A 649 14.31 -32.73 18.97
N ARG A 650 14.72 -33.92 19.43
CA ARG A 650 13.98 -35.18 19.31
C ARG A 650 13.23 -35.58 20.61
N VAL A 651 12.52 -34.64 21.24
CA VAL A 651 11.80 -34.78 22.55
C VAL A 651 12.80 -34.79 23.74
N ALA A 652 12.55 -34.28 24.96
CA ALA A 652 11.32 -33.97 25.72
C ALA A 652 11.29 -32.55 26.37
N GLU A 653 10.31 -32.32 27.27
CA GLU A 653 9.83 -31.01 27.79
C GLU A 653 9.29 -30.07 26.67
N PRO A 654 8.32 -29.17 26.96
CA PRO A 654 7.76 -28.30 25.93
C PRO A 654 8.69 -27.11 25.64
N LEU A 655 9.64 -27.34 24.73
CA LEU A 655 10.48 -26.32 24.07
C LEU A 655 9.65 -25.31 23.24
N THR A 656 8.34 -25.53 23.09
CA THR A 656 7.39 -24.63 22.44
C THR A 656 6.17 -24.37 23.32
N LYS A 657 5.76 -23.11 23.37
CA LYS A 657 4.43 -22.69 23.88
C LYS A 657 3.82 -21.66 22.94
N ALA A 658 2.64 -21.15 23.29
CA ALA A 658 2.00 -20.05 22.56
C ALA A 658 2.88 -18.78 22.48
N SER A 659 3.75 -18.59 23.48
CA SER A 659 4.53 -17.39 23.76
C SER A 659 6.02 -17.48 23.45
N TYR A 660 6.56 -18.66 23.13
CA TYR A 660 7.98 -18.85 22.75
C TYR A 660 8.22 -20.15 21.95
N ASP A 661 9.34 -20.21 21.21
CA ASP A 661 9.87 -21.41 20.56
C ASP A 661 11.41 -21.47 20.66
N ASP A 662 11.89 -22.24 21.65
CA ASP A 662 13.30 -22.43 21.98
C ASP A 662 14.00 -23.51 21.14
N ARG A 663 13.27 -24.18 20.21
CA ARG A 663 13.85 -25.29 19.43
C ARG A 663 14.96 -24.81 18.50
N GLY A 664 16.01 -25.61 18.42
CA GLY A 664 17.05 -25.46 17.41
C GLY A 664 16.56 -25.96 16.05
N PHE A 665 16.99 -25.30 14.96
CA PHE A 665 16.66 -25.73 13.59
C PHE A 665 17.92 -26.04 12.75
N THR A 666 17.91 -27.14 12.00
CA THR A 666 18.78 -27.37 10.84
C THR A 666 18.09 -26.96 9.54
N PHE A 667 18.88 -26.82 8.48
CA PHE A 667 18.46 -26.45 7.13
C PHE A 667 18.81 -27.55 6.11
N ASP A 668 18.55 -28.79 6.49
CA ASP A 668 18.84 -30.02 5.74
C ASP A 668 17.57 -30.82 5.37
N GLY A 669 16.39 -30.20 5.51
CA GLY A 669 15.12 -30.82 5.20
C GLY A 669 14.88 -31.09 3.71
N ASP A 670 14.02 -32.08 3.43
CA ASP A 670 13.64 -32.48 2.07
C ASP A 670 13.00 -31.33 1.29
N LEU A 671 13.52 -31.10 0.07
CA LEU A 671 13.14 -30.03 -0.82
C LEU A 671 12.26 -30.50 -1.99
N ALA A 672 11.97 -31.80 -2.10
CA ALA A 672 11.16 -32.35 -3.20
C ALA A 672 9.73 -31.77 -3.21
N ASP A 673 9.15 -31.56 -2.02
CA ASP A 673 7.76 -31.16 -1.84
C ASP A 673 7.54 -29.64 -1.58
N VAL A 674 8.59 -28.80 -1.64
CA VAL A 674 8.40 -27.35 -1.43
C VAL A 674 7.53 -26.72 -2.50
N SER A 675 6.76 -25.71 -2.15
CA SER A 675 5.92 -24.96 -3.10
C SER A 675 6.76 -24.06 -4.02
N GLY A 676 6.25 -23.82 -5.24
CA GLY A 676 7.00 -23.18 -6.32
C GLY A 676 7.69 -24.19 -7.26
N LYS A 677 8.31 -23.68 -8.34
CA LYS A 677 9.02 -24.51 -9.32
C LYS A 677 10.37 -24.99 -8.80
N MET A 678 11.12 -24.09 -8.19
CA MET A 678 12.46 -24.34 -7.67
C MET A 678 12.42 -25.33 -6.50
N LYS A 679 13.12 -26.47 -6.64
CA LYS A 679 13.27 -27.52 -5.61
C LYS A 679 14.61 -27.45 -4.89
N SER A 680 15.01 -26.22 -4.56
CA SER A 680 16.22 -25.88 -3.81
C SER A 680 15.92 -24.67 -2.92
N VAL A 681 16.73 -24.43 -1.88
CA VAL A 681 16.65 -23.16 -1.14
C VAL A 681 17.01 -22.03 -2.11
N PRO A 682 16.16 -21.00 -2.30
CA PRO A 682 16.40 -19.98 -3.29
C PRO A 682 17.44 -18.95 -2.80
N ASP A 683 18.46 -18.71 -3.63
CA ASP A 683 19.40 -17.60 -3.49
C ASP A 683 18.66 -16.30 -3.86
N LEU A 684 18.07 -15.63 -2.86
CA LEU A 684 17.21 -14.47 -3.08
C LEU A 684 18.03 -13.23 -3.48
N PRO A 685 17.64 -12.53 -4.58
CA PRO A 685 18.42 -11.41 -5.06
C PRO A 685 18.43 -10.26 -4.05
N ILE A 686 19.62 -9.65 -3.91
CA ILE A 686 19.83 -8.41 -3.17
C ILE A 686 19.68 -7.26 -4.17
N GLU A 687 18.54 -6.58 -4.10
CA GLU A 687 18.28 -5.41 -4.92
C GLU A 687 18.94 -4.16 -4.34
N VAL A 688 19.82 -3.54 -5.12
CA VAL A 688 20.29 -2.18 -4.84
C VAL A 688 19.19 -1.22 -5.29
N LEU A 689 18.49 -0.63 -4.33
CA LEU A 689 17.37 0.30 -4.57
C LEU A 689 17.86 1.67 -5.01
N ALA A 690 18.95 2.13 -4.41
CA ALA A 690 19.65 3.36 -4.75
C ALA A 690 21.12 3.25 -4.32
N GLU A 691 22.00 3.94 -5.04
CA GLU A 691 23.45 3.98 -4.81
C GLU A 691 23.96 5.41 -4.97
N LYS A 692 24.94 5.79 -4.14
CA LYS A 692 25.76 7.00 -4.33
C LYS A 692 27.24 6.61 -4.16
N THR A 693 28.10 7.26 -4.92
CA THR A 693 29.55 7.15 -4.79
C THR A 693 30.18 8.53 -4.64
N VAL A 694 31.18 8.66 -3.79
CA VAL A 694 32.02 9.86 -3.60
C VAL A 694 33.48 9.42 -3.50
N GLU A 695 34.41 10.18 -4.08
CA GLU A 695 35.85 9.95 -3.96
C GLU A 695 36.48 11.10 -3.19
N LEU A 696 37.17 10.79 -2.08
CA LEU A 696 37.86 11.78 -1.24
C LEU A 696 39.37 11.58 -1.33
N ARG A 697 40.12 12.69 -1.34
CA ARG A 697 41.59 12.67 -1.34
C ARG A 697 42.12 12.42 0.07
N VAL A 698 43.19 11.66 0.18
CA VAL A 698 43.91 11.42 1.44
C VAL A 698 45.19 12.25 1.45
N VAL A 699 45.46 12.92 2.57
CA VAL A 699 46.65 13.76 2.80
C VAL A 699 47.44 13.24 4.02
N PRO A 700 48.71 13.63 4.19
CA PRO A 700 49.52 13.23 5.33
C PRO A 700 48.86 13.53 6.69
N LYS A 701 49.16 12.69 7.70
CA LYS A 701 48.64 12.77 9.07
C LYS A 701 48.75 14.16 9.71
N ASN A 702 49.87 14.84 9.43
CA ASN A 702 50.23 16.13 10.01
C ASN A 702 49.71 17.34 9.22
N THR A 703 48.93 17.14 8.15
CA THR A 703 48.27 18.24 7.45
C THR A 703 47.27 18.92 8.40
N PRO A 704 47.24 20.27 8.50
CA PRO A 704 46.23 20.97 9.30
C PRO A 704 44.81 20.61 8.85
N LEU A 705 43.89 20.48 9.80
CA LEU A 705 42.47 20.36 9.48
C LEU A 705 41.97 21.64 8.84
N GLU A 706 41.24 21.52 7.74
CA GLU A 706 40.47 22.63 7.19
C GLU A 706 39.30 22.96 8.13
N THR A 707 38.89 24.22 8.14
CA THR A 707 37.61 24.61 8.77
C THR A 707 36.44 23.93 8.03
N PRO A 708 35.37 23.50 8.73
CA PRO A 708 34.22 22.89 8.08
C PRO A 708 33.60 23.82 7.02
N LYS A 709 33.39 23.28 5.82
CA LYS A 709 32.88 24.03 4.64
C LYS A 709 31.47 23.60 4.30
N THR A 710 30.53 24.53 4.24
CA THR A 710 29.15 24.26 3.78
C THR A 710 28.87 24.95 2.45
N VAL A 711 28.41 24.20 1.45
CA VAL A 711 27.89 24.76 0.18
C VAL A 711 26.37 24.70 0.19
N THR A 712 25.74 25.81 -0.20
CA THR A 712 24.29 25.97 -0.21
C THR A 712 23.87 26.50 -1.58
N LYS A 713 23.06 25.72 -2.32
CA LYS A 713 22.53 26.10 -3.63
C LYS A 713 21.01 26.13 -3.62
N LYS A 714 20.42 27.11 -4.34
CA LYS A 714 18.96 27.32 -4.40
C LYS A 714 18.20 26.15 -5.04
N ASP A 715 18.81 25.44 -5.99
CA ASP A 715 18.24 24.31 -6.72
C ASP A 715 18.45 22.94 -6.04
N GLU A 716 19.38 22.86 -5.08
CA GLU A 716 19.68 21.64 -4.31
C GLU A 716 19.30 21.72 -2.81
N TRP A 717 18.47 22.70 -2.42
CA TRP A 717 18.06 22.92 -1.02
C TRP A 717 17.49 21.66 -0.35
N GLN A 718 16.90 20.75 -1.13
CA GLN A 718 16.34 19.50 -0.63
C GLN A 718 17.41 18.59 0.01
N ARG A 719 18.69 18.66 -0.38
CA ARG A 719 19.75 17.83 0.23
C ARG A 719 19.95 18.20 1.71
N TRP A 720 20.07 19.49 1.99
CA TRP A 720 20.07 20.03 3.36
C TRP A 720 18.77 19.76 4.11
N ASN A 721 17.63 19.81 3.42
CA ASN A 721 16.34 19.52 4.03
C ASN A 721 16.17 18.03 4.38
N ASP A 722 16.62 17.11 3.52
CA ASP A 722 16.56 15.67 3.77
C ASP A 722 17.49 15.27 4.92
N TYR A 723 18.70 15.84 4.97
CA TYR A 723 19.61 15.70 6.12
C TYR A 723 18.97 16.21 7.43
N GLY A 724 18.39 17.41 7.40
CA GLY A 724 17.67 17.97 8.55
C GLY A 724 16.44 17.16 8.98
N ILE A 725 15.74 16.52 8.04
CA ILE A 725 14.59 15.63 8.33
C ILE A 725 15.07 14.38 9.07
N GLY A 726 16.15 13.74 8.63
CA GLY A 726 16.70 12.56 9.30
C GLY A 726 17.11 12.86 10.74
N LEU A 727 17.93 13.89 10.94
CA LEU A 727 18.34 14.36 12.26
C LEU A 727 17.14 14.72 13.16
N LEU A 728 16.10 15.35 12.60
CA LEU A 728 14.90 15.70 13.36
C LEU A 728 14.12 14.46 13.84
N LEU A 729 14.00 13.44 13.00
CA LEU A 729 13.28 12.21 13.35
C LEU A 729 14.05 11.36 14.37
N GLN A 730 15.37 11.42 14.35
CA GLN A 730 16.26 10.85 15.39
C GLN A 730 16.26 11.69 16.69
N GLY A 731 15.86 12.96 16.62
CA GLY A 731 15.83 13.86 17.77
C GLY A 731 17.09 14.70 17.99
N ASP A 732 18.05 14.73 17.05
CA ASP A 732 19.12 15.74 17.04
C ASP A 732 18.55 17.09 16.60
N LEU A 733 17.87 17.77 17.52
CA LEU A 733 17.20 19.04 17.26
C LEU A 733 18.20 20.15 16.90
N LYS A 734 19.43 20.10 17.43
CA LYS A 734 20.47 21.07 17.12
C LYS A 734 21.04 20.87 15.72
N GLY A 735 21.40 19.64 15.36
CA GLY A 735 21.82 19.30 13.99
C GLY A 735 20.73 19.59 12.95
N ALA A 736 19.49 19.20 13.25
CA ALA A 736 18.33 19.49 12.40
C ALA A 736 18.12 21.01 12.20
N ALA A 737 18.19 21.82 13.27
CA ALA A 737 18.10 23.26 13.17
C ALA A 737 19.21 23.84 12.27
N ALA A 738 20.46 23.41 12.45
CA ALA A 738 21.58 23.87 11.63
C ALA A 738 21.37 23.53 10.14
N ALA A 739 20.89 22.32 9.83
CA ALA A 739 20.57 21.89 8.48
C ALA A 739 19.41 22.69 7.85
N PHE A 740 18.33 22.96 8.59
CA PHE A 740 17.21 23.77 8.08
C PHE A 740 17.56 25.26 7.95
N VAL A 741 18.52 25.81 8.71
CA VAL A 741 19.07 27.15 8.42
C VAL A 741 19.68 27.17 7.01
N LYS A 742 20.40 26.13 6.59
CA LYS A 742 20.95 26.04 5.21
C LYS A 742 19.85 26.02 4.14
N VAL A 743 18.67 25.46 4.44
CA VAL A 743 17.50 25.58 3.55
C VAL A 743 17.03 27.04 3.43
N THR A 744 16.99 27.80 4.54
CA THR A 744 16.62 29.22 4.51
C THR A 744 17.68 30.12 3.87
N GLU A 745 18.95 29.76 3.95
CA GLU A 745 20.05 30.41 3.20
C GLU A 745 19.93 30.13 1.68
N ALA A 746 19.56 28.91 1.29
CA ALA A 746 19.41 28.50 -0.11
C ALA A 746 18.30 29.26 -0.83
N ASP A 747 17.15 29.41 -0.18
CA ASP A 747 16.03 30.19 -0.70
C ASP A 747 15.21 30.78 0.44
N PRO A 748 15.45 32.06 0.81
CA PRO A 748 14.67 32.74 1.85
C PRO A 748 13.16 32.80 1.57
N ASN A 749 12.76 32.67 0.29
CA ASN A 749 11.35 32.64 -0.14
C ASN A 749 10.76 31.22 -0.19
N ASN A 750 11.53 30.18 0.14
CA ASN A 750 11.01 28.83 0.30
C ASN A 750 10.48 28.64 1.73
N PRO A 751 9.18 28.37 1.93
CA PRO A 751 8.62 28.20 3.26
C PRO A 751 9.00 26.86 3.93
N ASP A 752 9.58 25.88 3.23
CA ASP A 752 9.99 24.60 3.81
C ASP A 752 10.98 24.76 4.97
N GLY A 753 12.07 25.51 4.75
CA GLY A 753 13.10 25.74 5.78
C GLY A 753 12.52 26.42 7.02
N TRP A 754 11.71 27.47 6.83
CA TRP A 754 11.06 28.19 7.93
C TRP A 754 10.06 27.32 8.72
N VAL A 755 9.27 26.48 8.05
CA VAL A 755 8.35 25.55 8.72
C VAL A 755 9.11 24.46 9.48
N ASN A 756 10.19 23.94 8.91
CA ASN A 756 10.96 22.87 9.56
C ASN A 756 11.77 23.39 10.75
N LEU A 757 12.31 24.63 10.69
CA LEU A 757 12.81 25.33 11.88
C LEU A 757 11.72 25.51 12.95
N GLY A 758 10.48 25.84 12.55
CA GLY A 758 9.36 25.96 13.48
C GLY A 758 8.96 24.63 14.12
N ARG A 759 9.02 23.54 13.35
CA ARG A 759 8.81 22.17 13.83
C ARG A 759 9.87 21.77 14.87
N VAL A 760 11.14 22.05 14.59
CA VAL A 760 12.25 21.86 15.55
C VAL A 760 11.98 22.65 16.83
N ALA A 761 11.74 23.95 16.73
CA ALA A 761 11.54 24.81 17.91
C ALA A 761 10.32 24.39 18.76
N VAL A 762 9.21 23.95 18.14
CA VAL A 762 8.05 23.37 18.84
C VAL A 762 8.37 22.04 19.55
N GLN A 763 9.37 21.29 19.06
CA GLN A 763 9.85 20.04 19.67
C GLN A 763 10.91 20.31 20.77
N GLU A 764 11.75 21.34 20.61
CA GLU A 764 12.64 21.87 21.65
C GLU A 764 11.86 22.49 22.83
N GLY A 765 10.63 22.95 22.59
CA GLY A 765 9.84 23.73 23.55
C GLY A 765 10.07 25.24 23.46
N ASP A 766 10.90 25.71 22.54
CA ASP A 766 11.18 27.12 22.27
C ASP A 766 10.05 27.75 21.43
N MET A 767 8.95 28.08 22.12
CA MET A 767 7.74 28.61 21.50
C MET A 767 7.93 30.01 20.90
N GLU A 768 8.87 30.81 21.40
CA GLU A 768 9.14 32.15 20.87
C GLU A 768 9.91 32.09 19.55
N ARG A 769 10.97 31.26 19.47
CA ARG A 769 11.64 30.99 18.20
C ARG A 769 10.70 30.34 17.19
N ALA A 770 9.85 29.41 17.64
CA ALA A 770 8.82 28.82 16.80
C ALA A 770 7.87 29.89 16.24
N ARG A 771 7.37 30.81 17.07
CA ARG A 771 6.53 31.94 16.65
C ARG A 771 7.21 32.77 15.56
N GLU A 772 8.48 33.12 15.74
CA GLU A 772 9.24 33.95 14.81
C GLU A 772 9.34 33.29 13.42
N VAL A 773 9.83 32.05 13.35
CA VAL A 773 10.07 31.36 12.06
C VAL A 773 8.78 30.92 11.38
N LEU A 774 7.76 30.51 12.13
CA LEU A 774 6.44 30.19 11.56
C LEU A 774 5.74 31.44 11.03
N THR A 775 5.94 32.60 11.66
CA THR A 775 5.47 33.89 11.13
C THR A 775 6.16 34.24 9.81
N LYS A 776 7.46 33.93 9.64
CA LYS A 776 8.15 34.08 8.35
C LYS A 776 7.55 33.17 7.27
N ALA A 777 7.29 31.89 7.59
CA ALA A 777 6.63 30.96 6.69
C ALA A 777 5.23 31.44 6.26
N LEU A 778 4.43 31.95 7.20
CA LEU A 778 3.08 32.47 6.95
C LEU A 778 3.08 33.82 6.20
N LYS A 779 4.14 34.63 6.31
CA LYS A 779 4.32 35.82 5.45
C LYS A 779 4.60 35.45 3.99
N ILE A 780 5.32 34.36 3.74
CA ILE A 780 5.57 33.82 2.40
C ILE A 780 4.30 33.18 1.81
N ASN A 781 3.57 32.39 2.62
CA ASN A 781 2.29 31.80 2.22
C ASN A 781 1.33 31.73 3.42
N ALA A 782 0.39 32.67 3.47
CA ALA A 782 -0.60 32.78 4.55
C ALA A 782 -1.56 31.59 4.65
N ASN A 783 -1.67 30.74 3.61
CA ASN A 783 -2.56 29.58 3.61
C ASN A 783 -1.82 28.26 3.85
N LEU A 784 -0.51 28.29 4.16
CA LEU A 784 0.29 27.09 4.31
C LEU A 784 -0.11 26.25 5.53
N ALA A 785 -0.89 25.19 5.30
CA ALA A 785 -1.50 24.36 6.34
C ALA A 785 -0.52 23.85 7.41
N ARG A 786 0.62 23.28 7.01
CA ARG A 786 1.67 22.83 7.95
C ARG A 786 2.20 23.95 8.86
N ALA A 787 2.33 25.18 8.35
CA ALA A 787 2.78 26.32 9.15
C ALA A 787 1.71 26.71 10.18
N ARG A 788 0.44 26.79 9.75
CA ARG A 788 -0.72 27.05 10.62
C ARG A 788 -0.85 25.99 11.72
N PHE A 789 -0.68 24.71 11.40
CA PHE A 789 -0.71 23.61 12.38
C PHE A 789 0.35 23.79 13.49
N PHE A 790 1.62 24.02 13.13
CA PHE A 790 2.65 24.24 14.16
C PHE A 790 2.45 25.58 14.90
N TYR A 791 1.91 26.61 14.23
CA TYR A 791 1.60 27.89 14.88
C TYR A 791 0.43 27.76 15.88
N ALA A 792 -0.57 26.92 15.58
CA ALA A 792 -1.62 26.57 16.54
C ALA A 792 -1.06 25.89 17.81
N ARG A 793 0.03 25.12 17.70
CA ARG A 793 0.72 24.55 18.87
C ARG A 793 1.43 25.62 19.71
N VAL A 794 1.99 26.65 19.09
CA VAL A 794 2.52 27.84 19.80
C VAL A 794 1.39 28.54 20.55
N LEU A 795 0.29 28.88 19.86
CA LEU A 795 -0.88 29.53 20.46
C LEU A 795 -1.51 28.68 21.59
N ARG A 796 -1.51 27.35 21.46
CA ARG A 796 -1.91 26.41 22.52
C ARG A 796 -1.03 26.53 23.76
N SER A 797 0.28 26.70 23.57
CA SER A 797 1.24 26.87 24.66
C SER A 797 1.08 28.22 25.36
N ASP A 798 0.68 29.25 24.63
CA ASP A 798 0.34 30.58 25.17
C ASP A 798 -0.98 30.60 25.99
N GLY A 799 -1.77 29.51 25.94
CA GLY A 799 -3.14 29.48 26.43
C GLY A 799 -4.16 30.17 25.52
N ASN A 800 -3.76 30.67 24.34
CA ASN A 800 -4.65 31.24 23.32
C ASN A 800 -5.37 30.13 22.54
N TYR A 801 -6.30 29.46 23.22
CA TYR A 801 -7.03 28.32 22.68
C TYR A 801 -7.98 28.68 21.54
N ASP A 802 -8.60 29.87 21.53
CA ASP A 802 -9.48 30.27 20.42
C ASP A 802 -8.68 30.58 19.15
N GLY A 803 -7.50 31.22 19.26
CA GLY A 803 -6.57 31.38 18.13
C GLY A 803 -6.03 30.04 17.62
N ALA A 804 -5.65 29.13 18.52
CA ALA A 804 -5.24 27.78 18.15
C ALA A 804 -6.36 27.01 17.41
N ALA A 805 -7.61 27.11 17.88
CA ALA A 805 -8.76 26.50 17.21
C ALA A 805 -8.98 27.08 15.80
N GLN A 806 -8.90 28.41 15.66
CA GLN A 806 -9.05 29.08 14.36
C GLN A 806 -8.00 28.62 13.33
N GLU A 807 -6.75 28.48 13.75
CA GLU A 807 -5.67 28.01 12.88
C GLU A 807 -5.85 26.54 12.48
N LEU A 808 -6.27 25.66 13.40
CA LEU A 808 -6.57 24.26 13.08
C LEU A 808 -7.81 24.13 12.18
N GLN A 809 -8.85 24.95 12.37
CA GLN A 809 -10.00 25.01 11.46
C GLN A 809 -9.58 25.44 10.04
N ALA A 810 -8.67 26.41 9.90
CA ALA A 810 -8.11 26.82 8.61
C ALA A 810 -7.26 25.73 7.93
N VAL A 811 -6.66 24.82 8.72
CA VAL A 811 -6.03 23.60 8.20
C VAL A 811 -7.10 22.60 7.73
N LEU A 812 -8.13 22.32 8.53
CA LEU A 812 -9.21 21.38 8.17
C LEU A 812 -10.05 21.83 6.97
N ALA A 813 -10.14 23.13 6.69
CA ALA A 813 -10.74 23.65 5.47
C ALA A 813 -10.01 23.19 4.19
N GLN A 814 -8.72 22.86 4.29
CA GLN A 814 -7.92 22.30 3.19
C GLN A 814 -7.78 20.78 3.30
N TYR A 815 -7.65 20.25 4.52
CA TYR A 815 -7.43 18.83 4.82
C TYR A 815 -8.53 18.27 5.73
N PRO A 816 -9.78 18.11 5.23
CA PRO A 816 -10.95 17.80 6.07
C PRO A 816 -10.95 16.38 6.68
N LYS A 817 -9.96 15.54 6.34
CA LYS A 817 -9.77 14.20 6.90
C LYS A 817 -8.44 14.02 7.65
N ASP A 818 -7.69 15.08 7.97
CA ASP A 818 -6.48 14.92 8.78
C ASP A 818 -6.87 14.53 10.22
N ARG A 819 -6.68 13.26 10.58
CA ARG A 819 -7.02 12.75 11.92
C ARG A 819 -6.20 13.40 13.04
N VAL A 820 -4.97 13.84 12.76
CA VAL A 820 -4.09 14.46 13.76
C VAL A 820 -4.51 15.89 14.05
N VAL A 821 -4.84 16.66 13.00
CA VAL A 821 -5.38 18.02 13.16
C VAL A 821 -6.72 18.01 13.90
N ARG A 822 -7.58 17.02 13.64
CA ARG A 822 -8.84 16.83 14.37
C ARG A 822 -8.62 16.41 15.83
N ASN A 823 -7.65 15.54 16.11
CA ASN A 823 -7.25 15.20 17.48
C ASN A 823 -6.77 16.43 18.26
N ASP A 824 -5.89 17.25 17.68
CA ASP A 824 -5.41 18.51 18.30
C ASP A 824 -6.56 19.51 18.50
N LEU A 825 -7.49 19.65 17.54
CA LEU A 825 -8.65 20.55 17.67
C LEU A 825 -9.63 20.08 18.75
N GLY A 826 -9.91 18.77 18.80
CA GLY A 826 -10.70 18.16 19.87
C GLY A 826 -10.07 18.38 21.25
N ARG A 827 -8.73 18.25 21.34
CA ARG A 827 -7.98 18.55 22.57
C ARG A 827 -8.03 20.03 22.95
N ILE A 828 -7.98 20.96 21.98
CA ILE A 828 -8.18 22.40 22.23
C ILE A 828 -9.56 22.64 22.83
N TYR A 829 -10.63 22.11 22.23
CA TYR A 829 -11.98 22.26 22.76
C TYR A 829 -12.13 21.62 24.16
N PHE A 830 -11.47 20.49 24.43
CA PHE A 830 -11.43 19.88 25.76
C PHE A 830 -10.78 20.81 26.80
N LEU A 831 -9.65 21.45 26.48
CA LEU A 831 -9.00 22.44 27.36
C LEU A 831 -9.89 23.66 27.62
N GLN A 832 -10.69 24.07 26.63
CA GLN A 832 -11.71 25.10 26.77
C GLN A 832 -12.99 24.64 27.48
N ARG A 833 -13.07 23.38 27.93
CA ARG A 833 -14.26 22.71 28.50
C ARG A 833 -15.47 22.66 27.55
N LYS A 834 -15.26 22.87 26.24
CA LYS A 834 -16.26 22.77 25.17
C LYS A 834 -16.44 21.30 24.77
N TYR A 835 -16.82 20.44 25.72
CA TYR A 835 -16.74 18.98 25.58
C TYR A 835 -17.56 18.41 24.41
N ASP A 836 -18.75 18.94 24.11
CA ASP A 836 -19.54 18.45 22.98
C ASP A 836 -18.89 18.78 21.62
N GLN A 837 -18.21 19.93 21.50
CA GLN A 837 -17.42 20.28 20.31
C GLN A 837 -16.17 19.41 20.19
N ALA A 838 -15.52 19.10 21.32
CA ALA A 838 -14.40 18.17 21.37
C ALA A 838 -14.82 16.77 20.88
N ILE A 839 -15.94 16.25 21.41
CA ILE A 839 -16.49 14.95 21.01
C ILE A 839 -16.83 14.92 19.51
N ALA A 840 -17.41 15.99 18.95
CA ALA A 840 -17.72 16.06 17.52
C ALA A 840 -16.47 15.90 16.64
N GLU A 841 -15.37 16.60 16.96
CA GLU A 841 -14.11 16.48 16.21
C GLU A 841 -13.45 15.11 16.39
N LEU A 842 -13.49 14.55 17.61
CA LEU A 842 -12.90 13.24 17.90
C LEU A 842 -13.72 12.09 17.30
N GLN A 843 -15.04 12.25 17.12
CA GLN A 843 -15.86 11.32 16.34
C GLN A 843 -15.50 11.35 14.84
N GLN A 844 -15.12 12.50 14.29
CA GLN A 844 -14.56 12.59 12.94
C GLN A 844 -13.18 11.91 12.81
N VAL A 845 -12.43 11.73 13.90
CA VAL A 845 -11.24 10.85 13.92
C VAL A 845 -11.66 9.38 13.83
N MET A 846 -12.67 8.94 14.59
CA MET A 846 -13.18 7.56 14.53
C MET A 846 -13.74 7.18 13.16
N GLU A 847 -14.28 8.14 12.39
CA GLU A 847 -14.67 7.90 10.98
C GLU A 847 -13.48 7.51 10.07
N VAL A 848 -12.26 7.88 10.44
CA VAL A 848 -11.02 7.60 9.69
C VAL A 848 -10.27 6.39 10.26
N ASP A 849 -10.01 6.38 11.56
CA ASP A 849 -9.31 5.31 12.27
C ASP A 849 -9.95 5.06 13.66
N PRO A 850 -10.84 4.05 13.78
CA PRO A 850 -11.47 3.67 15.06
C PRO A 850 -10.48 3.21 16.15
N GLU A 851 -9.25 2.86 15.75
CA GLU A 851 -8.20 2.36 16.63
C GLU A 851 -7.26 3.48 17.15
N ASP A 852 -7.53 4.75 16.78
CA ASP A 852 -6.69 5.89 17.17
C ASP A 852 -6.63 6.05 18.70
N LEU A 853 -5.44 5.78 19.25
CA LEU A 853 -5.17 5.76 20.69
C LEU A 853 -5.49 7.10 21.37
N GLN A 854 -5.20 8.21 20.70
CA GLN A 854 -5.37 9.55 21.27
C GLN A 854 -6.83 9.98 21.27
N ALA A 855 -7.58 9.66 20.22
CA ALA A 855 -8.99 9.97 20.16
C ALA A 855 -9.77 9.18 21.21
N ASN A 856 -9.44 7.89 21.42
CA ASN A 856 -10.00 7.10 22.52
C ASN A 856 -9.69 7.73 23.90
N TYR A 857 -8.45 8.16 24.15
CA TYR A 857 -8.06 8.87 25.39
C TYR A 857 -8.80 10.20 25.57
N ASN A 858 -8.85 11.04 24.53
CA ASN A 858 -9.49 12.35 24.57
C ASN A 858 -11.02 12.24 24.72
N LEU A 859 -11.65 11.25 24.08
CA LEU A 859 -13.08 10.95 24.24
C LEU A 859 -13.39 10.52 25.67
N MET A 860 -12.60 9.61 26.26
CA MET A 860 -12.70 9.25 27.68
C MET A 860 -12.66 10.50 28.58
N LEU A 861 -11.71 11.41 28.36
CA LEU A 861 -11.61 12.65 29.13
C LEU A 861 -12.83 13.58 28.93
N CYS A 862 -13.31 13.75 27.70
CA CYS A 862 -14.48 14.59 27.42
C CYS A 862 -15.75 14.03 28.08
N TYR A 863 -15.97 12.71 28.01
CA TYR A 863 -17.12 12.06 28.64
C TYR A 863 -17.04 12.11 30.18
N ARG A 864 -15.85 12.02 30.78
CA ARG A 864 -15.65 12.33 32.22
C ARG A 864 -16.02 13.77 32.54
N GLY A 865 -15.59 14.74 31.73
CA GLY A 865 -15.94 16.15 31.87
C GLY A 865 -17.44 16.44 31.81
N LEU A 866 -18.20 15.64 31.05
CA LEU A 866 -19.67 15.69 30.97
C LEU A 866 -20.39 14.82 32.03
N GLY A 867 -19.67 14.16 32.94
CA GLY A 867 -20.27 13.24 33.93
C GLY A 867 -20.82 11.92 33.34
N LYS A 868 -20.57 11.64 32.06
CA LYS A 868 -21.00 10.42 31.34
C LYS A 868 -20.02 9.27 31.63
N THR A 869 -19.95 8.84 32.88
CA THR A 869 -18.94 7.90 33.41
C THR A 869 -18.91 6.55 32.71
N GLU A 870 -20.05 5.96 32.39
CA GLU A 870 -20.13 4.66 31.69
C GLU A 870 -19.52 4.73 30.29
N VAL A 871 -19.85 5.78 29.52
CA VAL A 871 -19.31 6.01 28.18
C VAL A 871 -17.80 6.28 28.26
N ALA A 872 -17.34 7.03 29.27
CA ALA A 872 -15.92 7.25 29.48
C ALA A 872 -15.16 5.94 29.78
N ALA A 873 -15.71 5.07 30.63
CA ALA A 873 -15.12 3.77 30.93
C ALA A 873 -15.06 2.84 29.71
N ASP A 874 -15.98 2.99 28.76
CA ASP A 874 -15.98 2.24 27.49
C ASP A 874 -14.86 2.71 26.54
N TYR A 875 -14.59 4.02 26.46
CA TYR A 875 -13.44 4.57 25.75
C TYR A 875 -12.10 4.28 26.47
N GLU A 876 -12.09 4.24 27.80
CA GLU A 876 -10.92 3.86 28.60
C GLU A 876 -10.44 2.44 28.29
N LYS A 877 -11.36 1.48 28.17
CA LYS A 877 -11.02 0.09 27.78
C LYS A 877 -10.33 0.03 26.41
N ARG A 878 -10.76 0.83 25.44
CA ARG A 878 -10.13 0.90 24.10
C ARG A 878 -8.77 1.57 24.14
N TYR A 879 -8.65 2.67 24.88
CA TYR A 879 -7.36 3.29 25.15
C TYR A 879 -6.38 2.26 25.73
N LEU A 880 -6.79 1.47 26.72
CA LEU A 880 -5.96 0.41 27.30
C LEU A 880 -5.69 -0.76 26.33
N ARG A 881 -6.64 -1.13 25.47
CA ARG A 881 -6.44 -2.15 24.40
C ARG A 881 -5.28 -1.76 23.48
N PHE A 882 -5.29 -0.52 22.97
CA PHE A 882 -4.35 -0.02 21.98
C PHE A 882 -3.05 0.57 22.56
N LYS A 883 -3.02 0.94 23.85
CA LYS A 883 -1.82 1.50 24.52
C LYS A 883 -0.71 0.45 24.55
N ALA A 884 0.47 0.76 24.01
CA ALA A 884 1.65 -0.12 24.02
C ALA A 884 1.98 -0.71 25.40
N ASP A 885 2.61 -1.88 25.40
CA ASP A 885 3.04 -2.54 26.63
C ASP A 885 4.36 -1.93 27.14
N GLU A 886 4.28 -1.18 28.23
CA GLU A 886 5.46 -0.59 28.87
C GLU A 886 6.26 -1.63 29.65
N ALA A 887 5.61 -2.69 30.17
CA ALA A 887 6.26 -3.69 30.99
C ALA A 887 7.09 -4.69 30.17
N SER A 888 6.71 -4.96 28.91
CA SER A 888 7.45 -5.90 28.05
C SER A 888 8.88 -5.47 27.73
N GLN A 889 9.24 -4.19 27.90
CA GLN A 889 10.63 -3.72 27.85
C GLN A 889 11.59 -4.56 28.71
N ALA A 890 11.11 -5.12 29.84
CA ALA A 890 11.90 -5.98 30.72
C ALA A 890 12.43 -7.24 29.99
N ILE A 891 11.63 -7.81 29.08
CA ILE A 891 11.99 -8.98 28.27
C ILE A 891 13.18 -8.64 27.35
N SER A 892 13.14 -7.47 26.70
CA SER A 892 14.25 -6.98 25.86
C SER A 892 15.55 -6.75 26.63
N GLY A 893 15.50 -6.60 27.96
CA GLY A 893 16.64 -6.23 28.79
C GLY A 893 17.78 -7.24 28.76
N GLU A 894 17.48 -8.54 28.73
CA GLU A 894 18.51 -9.58 28.60
C GLU A 894 18.99 -9.74 27.16
N TYR A 895 18.07 -9.72 26.19
CA TYR A 895 18.43 -9.77 24.76
C TYR A 895 19.45 -8.69 24.41
N ARG A 896 19.21 -7.44 24.82
CA ARG A 896 20.09 -6.28 24.55
C ARG A 896 21.47 -6.38 25.20
N ARG A 897 21.64 -7.14 26.28
CA ARG A 897 22.97 -7.42 26.87
C ARG A 897 23.75 -8.48 26.10
N LYS A 898 23.05 -9.41 25.44
CA LYS A 898 23.65 -10.48 24.62
C LYS A 898 23.92 -10.05 23.17
N HIS A 899 23.20 -9.05 22.68
CA HIS A 899 23.26 -8.54 21.30
C HIS A 899 23.65 -7.05 21.31
N PRO A 900 24.94 -6.73 21.50
CA PRO A 900 25.39 -5.34 21.59
C PRO A 900 25.16 -4.56 20.29
N GLU A 901 25.15 -5.21 19.13
CA GLU A 901 24.89 -4.60 17.83
C GLU A 901 23.43 -4.12 17.74
N ASP A 902 22.46 -4.97 18.05
CA ASP A 902 21.03 -4.59 18.07
C ASP A 902 20.68 -3.63 19.23
N ASN A 903 21.46 -3.60 20.31
CA ASN A 903 21.33 -2.58 21.35
C ASN A 903 21.97 -1.23 20.94
N ASN A 904 22.96 -1.24 20.04
CA ASN A 904 23.44 -0.03 19.35
C ASN A 904 22.34 0.48 18.40
N GLU A 905 21.78 -0.42 17.58
CA GLU A 905 20.70 -0.11 16.63
C GLU A 905 19.39 0.35 17.30
N ARG A 906 19.20 0.16 18.60
CA ARG A 906 18.09 0.76 19.37
C ARG A 906 18.29 2.25 19.70
N GLN A 907 19.51 2.77 19.74
CA GLN A 907 19.76 4.18 20.09
C GLN A 907 19.42 5.08 18.90
N GLN A 908 18.62 6.13 19.08
CA GLN A 908 18.22 6.99 17.95
C GLN A 908 19.40 7.64 17.24
N ILE A 909 20.42 8.04 18.01
CA ILE A 909 21.70 8.58 17.51
C ILE A 909 22.82 7.61 17.93
N HIS A 910 23.41 6.95 16.93
CA HIS A 910 24.50 5.98 17.09
C HIS A 910 25.38 5.97 15.83
N GLU A 911 26.57 5.37 15.92
CA GLU A 911 27.50 5.24 14.79
C GLU A 911 27.72 3.77 14.42
N HIS A 912 27.78 3.48 13.12
CA HIS A 912 28.16 2.18 12.56
C HIS A 912 29.67 2.12 12.27
N VAL A 913 30.29 0.97 12.56
CA VAL A 913 31.72 0.72 12.38
C VAL A 913 31.97 -0.32 11.28
N SER A 914 33.20 -0.41 10.79
CA SER A 914 33.58 -1.45 9.82
C SER A 914 33.59 -2.83 10.47
N VAL A 915 33.12 -3.85 9.74
CA VAL A 915 33.48 -5.24 10.04
C VAL A 915 35.00 -5.42 9.98
N PRO A 916 35.58 -6.43 10.66
CA PRO A 916 36.98 -6.78 10.53
C PRO A 916 37.36 -7.05 9.06
N LEU A 917 38.28 -6.24 8.53
CA LEU A 917 38.81 -6.40 7.18
C LEU A 917 40.06 -7.28 7.26
N GLY A 918 40.03 -8.44 6.59
CA GLY A 918 41.14 -9.39 6.61
C GLY A 918 42.43 -8.80 6.00
N PRO A 919 43.62 -9.31 6.39
CA PRO A 919 44.87 -8.86 5.79
C PRO A 919 44.83 -9.10 4.27
N THR A 920 45.16 -8.06 3.51
CA THR A 920 45.16 -8.08 2.03
C THR A 920 45.90 -9.31 1.51
N SER A 921 45.25 -10.07 0.61
CA SER A 921 45.86 -11.23 -0.01
C SER A 921 47.19 -10.84 -0.66
N LYS A 922 48.19 -11.72 -0.50
CA LYS A 922 49.55 -11.49 -1.01
C LYS A 922 49.50 -11.12 -2.49
N SER A 923 50.36 -10.19 -2.88
CA SER A 923 50.63 -9.82 -4.27
C SER A 923 50.59 -11.06 -5.18
N VAL A 924 49.76 -11.02 -6.22
CA VAL A 924 49.79 -12.02 -7.28
C VAL A 924 51.15 -11.93 -7.97
N THR A 925 52.07 -12.81 -7.57
CA THR A 925 53.37 -12.95 -8.23
C THR A 925 53.10 -13.25 -9.71
N PRO A 926 53.71 -12.53 -10.67
CA PRO A 926 53.48 -12.80 -12.08
C PRO A 926 53.84 -14.25 -12.40
N VAL A 927 52.91 -14.97 -13.02
CA VAL A 927 53.16 -16.34 -13.52
C VAL A 927 54.31 -16.26 -14.51
N LYS A 928 55.49 -16.76 -14.11
CA LYS A 928 56.60 -16.94 -15.04
C LYS A 928 56.17 -17.96 -16.08
N THR A 929 56.00 -17.51 -17.32
CA THR A 929 55.82 -18.37 -18.48
C THR A 929 57.05 -19.26 -18.63
N ALA A 930 56.90 -20.55 -18.35
CA ALA A 930 57.96 -21.52 -18.53
C ALA A 930 58.23 -21.71 -20.02
N LYS A 931 59.40 -21.27 -20.50
CA LYS A 931 59.89 -21.63 -21.84
C LYS A 931 60.26 -23.11 -21.84
N THR A 932 59.47 -23.92 -22.54
CA THR A 932 59.85 -25.28 -22.92
C THR A 932 61.05 -25.21 -23.85
N THR A 933 62.21 -25.66 -23.38
CA THR A 933 63.40 -25.87 -24.23
C THR A 933 63.66 -27.37 -24.24
N GLN A 934 63.49 -28.00 -25.41
CA GLN A 934 63.82 -29.42 -25.59
C GLN A 934 65.33 -29.58 -25.69
N THR A 935 65.90 -30.52 -24.93
CA THR A 935 67.18 -31.17 -25.28
C THR A 935 67.11 -32.66 -24.94
N HIS A 936 67.67 -33.48 -25.81
CA HIS A 936 67.68 -34.94 -25.68
C HIS A 936 68.65 -35.43 -24.59
N GLY A 937 68.30 -36.56 -23.95
CA GLY A 937 69.18 -37.33 -23.07
C GLY A 937 68.70 -38.79 -23.01
N ALA A 938 69.59 -39.75 -23.29
CA ALA A 938 69.22 -41.12 -23.62
C ALA A 938 69.07 -42.06 -22.41
N SER A 939 68.06 -42.95 -22.49
CA SER A 939 68.14 -44.40 -22.24
C SER A 939 69.07 -44.95 -21.14
N ALA A 940 68.49 -45.55 -20.08
CA ALA A 940 68.47 -47.01 -19.84
C ALA A 940 68.36 -47.39 -18.35
N GLY A 941 67.63 -48.50 -18.07
CA GLY A 941 68.11 -49.48 -17.09
C GLY A 941 67.28 -49.78 -15.84
N LYS A 942 66.37 -50.76 -15.97
CA LYS A 942 65.70 -51.56 -14.92
C LYS A 942 64.55 -50.91 -14.15
#